data_AF-D4H8T0-F1
#
_entry.id   AF-D4H8T0-F1
#
_cell.length_a   1.000
_cell.length_b   1.000
_cell.length_c   1.000
_cell.angle_alpha   90.00
_cell.angle_beta   90.00
_cell.angle_gamma   90.00
#
_symmetry.space_group_name_H-M   'P 1'
#
loop_
_entity.id
_entity.type
_entity.pdbx_description
1 polymer ?
#
loop_
_entity_poly.entity_id
_entity_poly.type
_entity_poly.pdbx_seq_one_letter_code
_entity_poly.pdbx_strand_id
1 'polypeptide(L)'
;MKSGFTIIELAIVLLITGVLTAGGIRMINAGLNVSRFTATKNQVEAVIKEISENAATAHKIPANITELSEIVSPITDDFGNSLIYIADDTLSSDSICNADKTNLQVKICSDHPCTSSEIIDNVAFFVASNSLNGLKQIDDSANIINLYNDSVTVNGKRYDDITGWLTLDSLKGFAACDSRNLSIIEDKLPQVHTMSDYNYTLHPKGGKSPYLWCAESTDESIRKNFTFAGADIYDAGECAGKPYSETSIPEIRSSYNTDEYSESIFPAGTKLQVYLKDNSGTKTDKLYVLRIAEDYRKQEYLPGGMEVVQGGEINGFESFMDEPDKNGNGSDDDKTDYYIDHVENELKLLQNHDTNAVTAFYGCGSDDHPAVACPKFGNNGLLSTYFTVEYSKKTNSWRIPMGFTFAVIRSRYERENGTSFTTERAAGQTRSGLGYGGRCQSYADGIPGGNSFAVEFDLYMDRCENDINNNHIAIDSYAKIKDDNGKYSSYGNVVHKTSHSETLDIFNQACVNSGLRGAGCFYDKSKDAIPNNYGTNDANLFGVRIEAVSGCNEDGTECNQKTGTENHICVYMWKEMVADMRLTPSLEASMTDVSKYYAYDKAVNGIEYPMGEPVVMDCIEDDTTSRNTLDYIRFGFTTGTLQKGNNDFFFKFSDFKAVISEYN
;
A
#
# COMPACT_ATOMS: atom_id res chain seq x y z
N MET A 1 48.41 40.68 36.51
CA MET A 1 49.48 39.76 36.11
C MET A 1 48.85 38.71 35.21
N LYS A 2 49.13 38.75 33.90
CA LYS A 2 48.70 37.70 32.97
C LYS A 2 49.77 36.61 33.06
N SER A 3 49.44 35.49 33.69
CA SER A 3 50.32 34.32 33.73
C SER A 3 50.45 33.80 32.30
N GLY A 4 51.61 34.04 31.68
CA GLY A 4 51.91 33.47 30.38
C GLY A 4 52.03 31.96 30.52
N PHE A 5 51.27 31.21 29.71
CA PHE A 5 51.47 29.78 29.55
C PHE A 5 52.94 29.52 29.20
N THR A 6 53.56 28.59 29.91
CA THR A 6 54.97 28.28 29.65
C THR A 6 55.08 27.53 28.32
N ILE A 7 56.09 27.86 27.50
CA ILE A 7 56.30 27.23 26.18
C ILE A 7 56.33 25.70 26.25
N ILE A 8 56.78 25.15 27.39
CA ILE A 8 56.83 23.71 27.66
C ILE A 8 55.43 23.10 27.73
N GLU A 9 54.47 23.75 28.40
CA GLU A 9 53.09 23.24 28.49
C GLU A 9 52.42 23.17 27.10
N LEU A 10 52.64 24.18 26.25
CA LEU A 10 52.12 24.16 24.88
C LEU A 10 52.74 23.04 24.04
N ALA A 11 54.04 22.78 24.19
CA ALA A 11 54.72 21.70 23.48
C ALA A 11 54.20 20.30 23.86
N ILE A 12 53.90 20.08 25.15
CA ILE A 12 53.32 18.81 25.64
C ILE A 12 51.90 18.62 25.09
N VAL A 13 51.07 19.66 25.08
CA VAL A 13 49.70 19.59 24.53
C VAL A 13 49.72 19.27 23.03
N LEU A 14 50.62 19.90 22.27
CA LEU A 14 50.76 19.62 20.83
C LEU A 14 51.26 18.19 20.56
N LEU A 15 52.18 17.68 21.38
CA LEU A 15 52.65 16.30 21.28
C LEU A 15 51.52 15.29 21.54
N ILE A 16 50.75 15.49 22.61
CA ILE A 16 49.60 14.62 22.94
C ILE A 16 48.56 14.67 21.82
N THR A 17 48.23 15.86 21.33
CA THR A 17 47.28 16.05 20.23
C THR A 17 47.76 15.35 18.95
N GLY A 18 49.06 15.43 18.64
CA GLY A 18 49.65 14.74 17.49
C GLY A 18 49.55 13.21 17.59
N VAL A 19 49.85 12.64 18.76
CA VAL A 19 49.75 11.19 18.99
C VAL A 19 48.29 10.73 18.92
N LEU A 20 47.36 11.46 19.54
CA LEU A 20 45.93 11.13 19.50
C LEU A 20 45.36 11.23 18.08
N THR A 21 45.74 12.24 17.31
CA THR A 21 45.29 12.40 15.92
C THR A 21 45.82 11.27 15.03
N ALA A 22 47.11 10.92 15.17
CA ALA A 22 47.70 9.81 14.42
C ALA A 22 47.07 8.46 14.79
N GLY A 23 46.74 8.24 16.06
CA GLY A 23 46.00 7.06 16.53
C GLY A 23 44.57 7.02 15.97
N GLY A 24 43.86 8.14 16.03
CA GLY A 24 42.49 8.27 15.52
C GLY A 24 42.38 7.96 14.02
N ILE A 25 43.28 8.50 13.19
CA ILE A 25 43.29 8.23 11.75
C ILE A 25 43.50 6.74 11.44
N ARG A 26 44.37 6.05 12.20
CA ARG A 26 44.59 4.60 12.03
C ARG A 26 43.35 3.78 12.35
N MET A 27 42.62 4.14 13.41
CA MET A 27 41.37 3.45 13.78
C MET A 27 40.27 3.68 12.75
N ILE A 28 40.14 4.91 12.24
CA ILE A 28 39.18 5.23 11.16
C ILE A 28 39.51 4.43 9.91
N ASN A 29 40.78 4.38 9.47
CA ASN A 29 41.18 3.61 8.30
C ASN A 29 40.95 2.11 8.47
N ALA A 30 41.22 1.55 9.66
CA ALA A 30 40.91 0.16 9.95
C ALA A 30 39.40 -0.12 9.89
N GLY A 31 38.58 0.78 10.45
CA GLY A 31 37.11 0.69 10.39
C GLY A 31 36.58 0.78 8.95
N LEU A 32 37.09 1.72 8.15
CA LEU A 32 36.74 1.85 6.73
C LEU A 32 37.12 0.58 5.94
N ASN A 33 38.27 -0.02 6.21
CA ASN A 33 38.68 -1.25 5.54
C ASN A 33 37.77 -2.44 5.89
N VAL A 34 37.33 -2.58 7.15
CA VAL A 34 36.37 -3.62 7.56
C VAL A 34 35.01 -3.38 6.90
N SER A 35 34.56 -2.12 6.84
CA SER A 35 33.31 -1.74 6.17
C SER A 35 33.37 -2.10 4.67
N ARG A 36 34.43 -1.71 3.98
CA ARG A 36 34.64 -2.02 2.55
C ARG A 36 34.75 -3.51 2.29
N PHE A 37 35.48 -4.25 3.13
CA PHE A 37 35.57 -5.71 3.01
C PHE A 37 34.19 -6.37 3.12
N THR A 38 33.37 -5.92 4.06
CA THR A 38 31.98 -6.41 4.23
C THR A 38 31.12 -6.06 3.03
N ALA A 39 31.22 -4.82 2.53
CA ALA A 39 30.50 -4.37 1.35
C ALA A 39 30.89 -5.16 0.09
N THR A 40 32.19 -5.36 -0.15
CA THR A 40 32.71 -6.18 -1.25
C THR A 40 32.23 -7.63 -1.14
N LYS A 41 32.20 -8.22 0.07
CA LYS A 41 31.65 -9.56 0.27
C LYS A 41 30.17 -9.63 -0.10
N ASN A 42 29.37 -8.70 0.40
CA ASN A 42 27.94 -8.63 0.07
C ASN A 42 27.73 -8.42 -1.44
N GLN A 43 28.61 -7.66 -2.10
CA GLN A 43 28.56 -7.45 -3.53
C GLN A 43 28.89 -8.71 -4.32
N VAL A 44 29.92 -9.48 -3.95
CA VAL A 44 30.24 -10.77 -4.59
C VAL A 44 29.06 -11.75 -4.43
N GLU A 45 28.46 -11.81 -3.24
CA GLU A 45 27.26 -12.63 -2.99
C GLU A 45 26.06 -12.18 -3.83
N ALA A 46 25.85 -10.86 -3.96
CA ALA A 46 24.80 -10.28 -4.81
C ALA A 46 25.01 -10.61 -6.29
N VAL A 47 26.25 -10.48 -6.81
CA VAL A 47 26.60 -10.84 -8.19
C VAL A 47 26.30 -12.31 -8.47
N ILE A 48 26.66 -13.22 -7.56
CA ILE A 48 26.36 -14.66 -7.69
C ILE A 48 24.84 -14.90 -7.74
N LYS A 49 24.09 -14.20 -6.90
CA LYS A 49 22.62 -14.28 -6.87
C LYS A 49 22.02 -13.79 -8.19
N GLU A 50 22.43 -12.63 -8.69
CA GLU A 50 21.93 -12.03 -9.94
C GLU A 50 22.26 -12.91 -11.15
N ILE A 51 23.47 -13.49 -11.21
CA ILE A 51 23.82 -14.48 -12.26
C ILE A 51 22.88 -15.68 -12.18
N SER A 52 22.55 -16.15 -10.97
CA SER A 52 21.66 -17.31 -10.77
C SER A 52 20.23 -17.01 -11.20
N GLU A 53 19.72 -15.83 -10.89
CA GLU A 53 18.38 -15.37 -11.29
C GLU A 53 18.29 -15.18 -12.80
N ASN A 54 19.31 -14.57 -13.41
CA ASN A 54 19.41 -14.46 -14.86
C ASN A 54 19.50 -15.85 -15.51
N ALA A 55 20.30 -16.76 -14.95
CA ALA A 55 20.41 -18.13 -15.43
C ALA A 55 19.10 -18.90 -15.28
N ALA A 56 18.30 -18.61 -14.26
CA ALA A 56 16.97 -19.22 -14.10
C ALA A 56 15.99 -18.79 -15.21
N THR A 57 16.15 -17.58 -15.72
CA THR A 57 15.28 -17.00 -16.76
C THR A 57 15.78 -17.30 -18.17
N ALA A 58 17.06 -17.04 -18.42
CA ALA A 58 17.69 -17.19 -19.73
C ALA A 58 18.15 -18.64 -20.01
N HIS A 59 18.19 -19.48 -18.97
CA HIS A 59 18.78 -20.81 -19.00
C HIS A 59 20.23 -20.84 -19.53
N LYS A 60 20.96 -19.73 -19.38
CA LYS A 60 22.37 -19.55 -19.77
C LYS A 60 23.06 -18.63 -18.78
N ILE A 61 24.37 -18.76 -18.63
CA ILE A 61 25.19 -17.80 -17.88
C ILE A 61 25.94 -16.86 -18.83
N PRO A 62 26.31 -15.64 -18.39
CA PRO A 62 27.13 -14.73 -19.19
C PRO A 62 28.45 -15.39 -19.58
N ALA A 63 28.89 -15.25 -20.83
CA ALA A 63 30.12 -15.88 -21.31
C ALA A 63 31.38 -15.20 -20.76
N ASN A 64 31.30 -13.91 -20.43
CA ASN A 64 32.43 -13.08 -20.05
C ASN A 64 31.97 -11.86 -19.22
N ILE A 65 32.94 -11.09 -18.70
CA ILE A 65 32.67 -9.93 -17.84
C ILE A 65 31.88 -8.81 -18.56
N THR A 66 31.99 -8.69 -19.88
CA THR A 66 31.25 -7.69 -20.66
C THR A 66 29.77 -8.01 -20.67
N GLU A 67 29.40 -9.26 -20.97
CA GLU A 67 28.01 -9.71 -20.88
C GLU A 67 27.48 -9.66 -19.43
N LEU A 68 28.34 -9.96 -18.44
CA LEU A 68 27.94 -9.83 -17.04
C LEU A 68 27.58 -8.37 -16.68
N SER A 69 28.29 -7.39 -17.23
CA SER A 69 28.05 -5.96 -16.96
C SER A 69 26.73 -5.43 -17.51
N GLU A 70 26.06 -6.20 -18.39
CA GLU A 70 24.72 -5.89 -18.87
C GLU A 70 23.63 -6.33 -17.87
N ILE A 71 23.96 -7.26 -16.96
CA ILE A 71 23.05 -7.84 -15.98
C ILE A 71 23.30 -7.23 -14.59
N VAL A 72 24.58 -7.07 -14.22
CA VAL A 72 25.01 -6.69 -12.87
C VAL A 72 25.76 -5.36 -12.92
N SER A 73 25.41 -4.44 -12.02
CA SER A 73 26.12 -3.18 -11.85
C SER A 73 26.11 -2.74 -10.38
N PRO A 74 27.27 -2.36 -9.79
CA PRO A 74 28.58 -2.17 -10.43
C PRO A 74 29.44 -3.45 -10.52
N ILE A 75 30.31 -3.51 -11.53
CA ILE A 75 31.36 -4.56 -11.70
C ILE A 75 32.71 -4.20 -11.05
N THR A 76 32.68 -3.24 -10.12
CA THR A 76 33.85 -2.81 -9.33
C THR A 76 33.54 -2.91 -7.86
N ASP A 77 34.48 -3.42 -7.08
CA ASP A 77 34.35 -3.53 -5.62
C ASP A 77 34.47 -2.18 -4.89
N ASP A 78 34.16 -2.19 -3.59
CA ASP A 78 34.30 -1.05 -2.67
C ASP A 78 35.74 -0.54 -2.47
N PHE A 79 36.75 -1.29 -2.95
CA PHE A 79 38.15 -0.87 -3.00
C PHE A 79 38.52 -0.25 -4.36
N GLY A 80 37.61 -0.26 -5.33
CA GLY A 80 37.79 0.27 -6.68
C GLY A 80 38.43 -0.71 -7.66
N ASN A 81 38.61 -1.98 -7.30
CA ASN A 81 39.10 -3.01 -8.22
C ASN A 81 37.95 -3.57 -9.05
N SER A 82 38.21 -3.93 -10.31
CA SER A 82 37.23 -4.68 -11.11
C SER A 82 37.06 -6.10 -10.58
N LEU A 83 35.83 -6.60 -10.56
CA LEU A 83 35.54 -7.99 -10.25
C LEU A 83 36.11 -8.91 -11.34
N ILE A 84 36.58 -10.08 -10.92
CA ILE A 84 37.00 -11.17 -11.81
C ILE A 84 35.82 -12.11 -11.95
N TYR A 85 35.46 -12.45 -13.19
CA TYR A 85 34.42 -13.42 -13.52
C TYR A 85 34.98 -14.46 -14.48
N ILE A 86 34.86 -15.73 -14.10
CA ILE A 86 35.31 -16.88 -14.88
C ILE A 86 34.12 -17.84 -15.00
N ALA A 87 33.64 -18.07 -16.22
CA ALA A 87 32.54 -18.97 -16.52
C ALA A 87 33.04 -20.20 -17.26
N ASP A 88 32.34 -21.32 -17.09
CA ASP A 88 32.55 -22.45 -17.96
C ASP A 88 31.97 -22.18 -19.36
N ASP A 89 32.80 -22.31 -20.39
CA ASP A 89 32.44 -21.97 -21.76
C ASP A 89 31.31 -22.86 -22.32
N THR A 90 31.16 -24.09 -21.83
CA THR A 90 30.09 -25.01 -22.24
C THR A 90 28.70 -24.53 -21.83
N LEU A 91 28.59 -23.70 -20.79
CA LEU A 91 27.31 -23.21 -20.26
C LEU A 91 26.87 -21.86 -20.87
N SER A 92 27.75 -21.22 -21.64
CA SER A 92 27.48 -19.92 -22.26
C SER A 92 26.73 -20.04 -23.60
N SER A 93 26.94 -21.14 -24.30
CA SER A 93 26.36 -21.39 -25.63
C SER A 93 25.11 -22.27 -25.57
N ASP A 94 25.11 -23.28 -24.71
CA ASP A 94 24.00 -24.22 -24.52
C ASP A 94 23.17 -23.90 -23.27
N SER A 95 21.95 -24.45 -23.21
CA SER A 95 21.13 -24.34 -22.01
C SER A 95 21.77 -25.09 -20.85
N ILE A 96 21.89 -24.45 -19.69
CA ILE A 96 22.41 -25.06 -18.45
C ILE A 96 21.64 -26.33 -18.05
N CYS A 97 20.38 -26.47 -18.47
CA CYS A 97 19.56 -27.64 -18.18
C CYS A 97 19.95 -28.88 -18.99
N ASN A 98 20.73 -28.71 -20.06
CA ASN A 98 21.19 -29.79 -20.93
C ASN A 98 22.63 -30.20 -20.65
N ALA A 99 23.41 -29.38 -19.94
CA ALA A 99 24.78 -29.71 -19.59
C ALA A 99 24.83 -30.80 -18.52
N ASP A 100 25.60 -31.87 -18.72
CA ASP A 100 25.77 -32.93 -17.71
C ASP A 100 26.97 -32.69 -16.78
N LYS A 101 27.94 -31.88 -17.22
CA LYS A 101 29.18 -31.56 -16.50
C LYS A 101 29.74 -30.22 -16.96
N THR A 102 30.67 -29.66 -16.18
CA THR A 102 31.50 -28.52 -16.59
C THR A 102 32.98 -28.91 -16.55
N ASN A 103 33.84 -28.10 -17.15
CA ASN A 103 35.29 -28.24 -17.12
C ASN A 103 35.94 -27.44 -15.99
N LEU A 104 35.22 -26.47 -15.41
CA LEU A 104 35.73 -25.60 -14.35
C LEU A 104 35.71 -26.30 -12.97
N GLN A 105 36.83 -26.19 -12.26
CA GLN A 105 37.04 -26.74 -10.92
C GLN A 105 37.57 -25.65 -9.97
N VAL A 106 37.21 -25.75 -8.70
CA VAL A 106 37.79 -24.91 -7.62
C VAL A 106 38.59 -25.80 -6.68
N LYS A 107 39.85 -25.44 -6.46
CA LYS A 107 40.79 -26.15 -5.58
C LYS A 107 41.14 -25.27 -4.39
N ILE A 108 40.65 -25.64 -3.20
CA ILE A 108 40.88 -24.91 -1.95
C ILE A 108 42.18 -25.43 -1.31
N CYS A 109 43.26 -24.67 -1.48
CA CYS A 109 44.61 -24.97 -1.03
C CYS A 109 44.83 -24.55 0.43
N SER A 110 45.37 -25.47 1.22
CA SER A 110 45.76 -25.19 2.61
C SER A 110 47.14 -24.51 2.74
N ASP A 111 47.96 -24.56 1.68
CA ASP A 111 49.30 -23.97 1.61
C ASP A 111 49.57 -23.31 0.24
N HIS A 112 50.59 -22.44 0.16
CA HIS A 112 50.92 -21.71 -1.07
C HIS A 112 51.32 -22.62 -2.26
N PRO A 113 52.10 -23.71 -2.08
CA PRO A 113 52.36 -24.65 -3.17
C PRO A 113 51.16 -25.53 -3.54
N CYS A 114 50.04 -25.40 -2.82
CA CYS A 114 48.82 -26.18 -2.98
C CYS A 114 49.05 -27.70 -2.96
N THR A 115 49.88 -28.17 -2.01
CA THR A 115 50.20 -29.60 -1.83
C THR A 115 49.04 -30.38 -1.19
N SER A 116 48.24 -29.72 -0.37
CA SER A 116 47.02 -30.28 0.24
C SER A 116 45.83 -29.38 -0.07
N SER A 117 44.79 -29.97 -0.66
CA SER A 117 43.62 -29.24 -1.15
C SER A 117 42.34 -30.06 -1.13
N GLU A 118 41.22 -29.36 -1.01
CA GLU A 118 39.89 -29.86 -1.37
C GLU A 118 39.56 -29.45 -2.81
N ILE A 119 38.98 -30.35 -3.60
CA ILE A 119 38.58 -30.07 -4.99
C ILE A 119 37.06 -30.09 -5.06
N ILE A 120 36.50 -29.03 -5.63
CA ILE A 120 35.08 -28.89 -5.96
C ILE A 120 34.95 -28.98 -7.48
N ASP A 121 34.33 -30.07 -7.93
CA ASP A 121 34.07 -30.34 -9.34
C ASP A 121 32.78 -29.64 -9.83
N ASN A 122 32.62 -29.61 -11.16
CA ASN A 122 31.43 -29.11 -11.84
C ASN A 122 31.06 -27.68 -11.45
N VAL A 123 32.04 -26.78 -11.33
CA VAL A 123 31.78 -25.36 -11.07
C VAL A 123 31.20 -24.74 -12.35
N ALA A 124 30.08 -24.03 -12.25
CA ALA A 124 29.45 -23.37 -13.40
C ALA A 124 30.12 -22.02 -13.69
N PHE A 125 30.34 -21.23 -12.65
CA PHE A 125 31.05 -19.97 -12.72
C PHE A 125 31.66 -19.60 -11.37
N PHE A 126 32.60 -18.65 -11.41
CA PHE A 126 33.37 -18.16 -10.28
C PHE A 126 33.50 -16.63 -10.34
N VAL A 127 33.36 -15.97 -9.20
CA VAL A 127 33.48 -14.52 -9.02
C VAL A 127 34.52 -14.23 -7.93
N ALA A 128 35.40 -13.25 -8.16
CA ALA A 128 36.35 -12.78 -7.16
C ALA A 128 36.60 -11.28 -7.17
N SER A 129 37.05 -10.76 -6.03
CA SER A 129 37.62 -9.42 -5.85
C SER A 129 39.04 -9.54 -5.30
N ASN A 130 39.95 -8.70 -5.79
CA ASN A 130 41.34 -8.58 -5.31
C ASN A 130 41.46 -7.81 -3.97
N SER A 131 40.32 -7.43 -3.37
CA SER A 131 40.22 -6.90 -2.01
C SER A 131 41.16 -5.74 -1.70
N LEU A 132 41.56 -5.60 -0.42
CA LEU A 132 42.34 -4.48 0.12
C LEU A 132 43.73 -4.38 -0.51
N ASN A 133 44.37 -5.51 -0.82
CA ASN A 133 45.76 -5.50 -1.28
C ASN A 133 45.91 -5.24 -2.80
N GLY A 134 44.82 -5.39 -3.56
CA GLY A 134 44.68 -5.09 -4.99
C GLY A 134 45.43 -6.06 -5.93
N LEU A 135 46.00 -7.15 -5.41
CA LEU A 135 46.69 -8.16 -6.19
C LEU A 135 45.76 -9.34 -6.42
N LYS A 136 45.66 -9.80 -7.67
CA LYS A 136 45.06 -11.10 -7.97
C LYS A 136 45.90 -12.21 -7.34
N GLN A 137 45.37 -12.90 -6.32
CA GLN A 137 46.06 -13.99 -5.62
C GLN A 137 45.45 -15.37 -5.95
N ILE A 138 44.37 -15.42 -6.72
CA ILE A 138 43.90 -16.64 -7.38
C ILE A 138 44.75 -17.00 -8.61
N ASP A 139 44.94 -18.29 -8.85
CA ASP A 139 45.48 -18.85 -10.09
C ASP A 139 44.33 -19.53 -10.85
N ASP A 140 44.10 -19.10 -12.09
CA ASP A 140 43.00 -19.52 -12.97
C ASP A 140 43.49 -20.29 -14.20
N SER A 141 44.62 -20.98 -14.08
CA SER A 141 45.18 -21.78 -15.17
C SER A 141 44.41 -23.09 -15.42
N ALA A 142 44.22 -23.43 -16.71
CA ALA A 142 43.67 -24.71 -17.16
C ALA A 142 42.29 -25.11 -16.56
N ASN A 143 41.39 -24.14 -16.37
CA ASN A 143 40.05 -24.33 -15.77
C ASN A 143 40.09 -24.85 -14.33
N ILE A 144 41.21 -24.69 -13.61
CA ILE A 144 41.33 -24.98 -12.19
C ILE A 144 41.63 -23.68 -11.47
N ILE A 145 40.73 -23.27 -10.58
CA ILE A 145 40.88 -22.06 -9.77
C ILE A 145 41.46 -22.44 -8.42
N ASN A 146 42.69 -22.06 -8.15
CA ASN A 146 43.34 -22.26 -6.86
C ASN A 146 42.94 -21.13 -5.89
N LEU A 147 42.24 -21.50 -4.82
CA LEU A 147 41.91 -20.63 -3.69
C LEU A 147 42.79 -20.96 -2.51
N TYR A 148 43.06 -20.00 -1.64
CA TYR A 148 43.91 -20.21 -0.48
C TYR A 148 43.17 -19.82 0.79
N ASN A 149 43.50 -20.46 1.92
CA ASN A 149 42.99 -20.01 3.22
C ASN A 149 43.58 -18.65 3.60
N ASP A 150 42.83 -17.85 4.38
CA ASP A 150 43.23 -16.50 4.84
C ASP A 150 44.60 -16.43 5.53
N SER A 151 45.14 -17.54 6.04
CA SER A 151 46.46 -17.59 6.69
C SER A 151 47.64 -17.74 5.73
N VAL A 152 47.37 -18.04 4.45
CA VAL A 152 48.41 -18.32 3.44
C VAL A 152 48.95 -17.01 2.89
N THR A 153 50.26 -16.97 2.63
CA THR A 153 50.91 -15.85 1.92
C THR A 153 51.13 -16.24 0.47
N VAL A 154 50.56 -15.45 -0.44
CA VAL A 154 50.65 -15.62 -1.90
C VAL A 154 51.21 -14.33 -2.49
N ASN A 155 52.22 -14.42 -3.36
CA ASN A 155 52.91 -13.25 -3.92
C ASN A 155 53.49 -12.29 -2.86
N GLY A 156 53.93 -12.84 -1.72
CA GLY A 156 54.53 -12.06 -0.63
C GLY A 156 53.55 -11.25 0.22
N LYS A 157 52.24 -11.36 -0.02
CA LYS A 157 51.19 -10.78 0.83
C LYS A 157 50.25 -11.87 1.35
N ARG A 158 49.61 -11.61 2.49
CA ARG A 158 48.56 -12.47 3.02
C ARG A 158 47.40 -12.54 2.02
N TYR A 159 46.81 -13.72 1.83
CA TYR A 159 45.63 -13.91 0.99
C TYR A 159 44.44 -13.14 1.59
N ASP A 160 43.86 -12.23 0.81
CA ASP A 160 42.66 -11.46 1.21
C ASP A 160 41.60 -11.34 0.11
N ASP A 161 41.76 -12.06 -1.02
CA ASP A 161 40.78 -12.10 -2.10
C ASP A 161 39.42 -12.60 -1.57
N ILE A 162 38.36 -11.90 -1.95
CA ILE A 162 36.98 -12.29 -1.62
C ILE A 162 36.42 -13.05 -2.81
N THR A 163 35.96 -14.28 -2.60
CA THR A 163 35.58 -15.18 -3.68
C THR A 163 34.24 -15.85 -3.43
N GLY A 164 33.58 -16.28 -4.50
CA GLY A 164 32.39 -17.12 -4.44
C GLY A 164 32.10 -17.77 -5.80
N TRP A 165 31.36 -18.89 -5.77
CA TRP A 165 31.08 -19.69 -6.96
C TRP A 165 29.78 -20.48 -6.79
N LEU A 166 29.28 -21.01 -7.90
CA LEU A 166 28.20 -21.99 -7.89
C LEU A 166 28.55 -23.19 -8.76
N THR A 167 28.19 -24.38 -8.29
CA THR A 167 28.25 -25.62 -9.07
C THR A 167 27.08 -25.73 -10.03
N LEU A 168 27.25 -26.51 -11.11
CA LEU A 168 26.21 -26.82 -12.10
C LEU A 168 24.92 -27.35 -11.45
N ASP A 169 25.03 -28.24 -10.46
CA ASP A 169 23.84 -28.81 -9.80
C ASP A 169 23.05 -27.76 -9.03
N SER A 170 23.73 -26.91 -8.25
CA SER A 170 23.08 -25.76 -7.58
C SER A 170 22.44 -24.81 -8.59
N LEU A 171 23.12 -24.51 -9.69
CA LEU A 171 22.61 -23.62 -10.74
C LEU A 171 21.39 -24.23 -11.45
N LYS A 172 21.41 -25.54 -11.72
CA LYS A 172 20.25 -26.29 -12.23
C LYS A 172 19.10 -26.29 -11.24
N GLY A 173 19.39 -26.36 -9.94
CA GLY A 173 18.39 -26.20 -8.88
C GLY A 173 17.72 -24.83 -8.92
N PHE A 174 18.51 -23.76 -9.04
CA PHE A 174 18.00 -22.39 -9.19
C PHE A 174 17.18 -22.21 -10.47
N ALA A 175 17.66 -22.75 -11.59
CA ALA A 175 16.97 -22.72 -12.88
C ALA A 175 15.85 -23.76 -13.04
N ALA A 176 15.55 -24.49 -11.96
CA ALA A 176 14.56 -25.56 -11.92
C ALA A 176 14.74 -26.64 -13.02
N CYS A 177 15.96 -26.84 -13.54
CA CYS A 177 16.25 -27.80 -14.59
C CYS A 177 15.98 -29.27 -14.21
N ASP A 178 15.79 -29.55 -12.91
CA ASP A 178 15.39 -30.87 -12.44
C ASP A 178 13.97 -31.20 -12.93
N SER A 179 13.86 -32.21 -13.79
CA SER A 179 12.57 -32.68 -14.33
C SER A 179 11.60 -33.11 -13.23
N ARG A 180 12.11 -33.46 -12.05
CA ARG A 180 11.31 -33.81 -10.86
C ARG A 180 10.45 -32.67 -10.31
N ASN A 181 10.74 -31.42 -10.69
CA ASN A 181 10.04 -30.24 -10.17
C ASN A 181 9.17 -29.54 -11.23
N LEU A 182 8.88 -30.21 -12.37
CA LEU A 182 7.98 -29.66 -13.36
C LEU A 182 6.62 -29.35 -12.71
N SER A 183 6.27 -28.08 -12.67
CA SER A 183 5.01 -27.58 -12.09
C SER A 183 4.54 -26.35 -12.85
N ILE A 184 3.29 -25.93 -12.66
CA ILE A 184 2.77 -24.66 -13.20
C ILE A 184 2.77 -23.64 -12.05
N ILE A 185 3.39 -22.48 -12.26
CA ILE A 185 3.66 -21.48 -11.21
C ILE A 185 2.36 -20.95 -10.60
N GLU A 186 1.38 -20.64 -11.44
CA GLU A 186 0.17 -19.93 -11.02
C GLU A 186 -0.74 -20.85 -10.22
N ASP A 187 -1.01 -20.53 -8.95
CA ASP A 187 -1.87 -21.33 -8.05
C ASP A 187 -3.37 -21.09 -8.25
N LYS A 188 -3.74 -19.88 -8.67
CA LYS A 188 -5.11 -19.48 -8.98
C LYS A 188 -5.11 -18.65 -10.26
N LEU A 189 -6.19 -18.77 -11.02
CA LEU A 189 -6.46 -17.84 -12.11
C LEU A 189 -7.11 -16.58 -11.54
N PRO A 190 -6.80 -15.38 -12.08
CA PRO A 190 -7.58 -14.18 -11.80
C PRO A 190 -9.08 -14.41 -12.08
N GLN A 191 -9.91 -13.59 -11.44
CA GLN A 191 -11.34 -13.61 -11.74
C GLN A 191 -11.56 -13.10 -13.17
N VAL A 192 -12.49 -13.73 -13.87
CA VAL A 192 -12.97 -13.24 -15.17
C VAL A 192 -14.03 -12.20 -14.86
N HIS A 193 -13.87 -10.98 -15.34
CA HIS A 193 -14.91 -9.96 -15.30
C HIS A 193 -15.69 -10.01 -16.62
N THR A 194 -17.01 -9.87 -16.56
CA THR A 194 -17.77 -9.62 -17.80
C THR A 194 -17.39 -8.23 -18.36
N MET A 195 -17.78 -7.93 -19.59
CA MET A 195 -17.37 -6.73 -20.36
C MET A 195 -15.85 -6.40 -20.47
N SER A 196 -14.95 -7.27 -19.98
CA SER A 196 -13.49 -7.16 -20.13
C SER A 196 -12.90 -8.32 -20.95
N ASP A 197 -11.86 -8.01 -21.73
CA ASP A 197 -11.02 -9.04 -22.34
C ASP A 197 -10.23 -9.76 -21.25
N TYR A 198 -10.41 -11.07 -21.14
CA TYR A 198 -9.61 -11.89 -20.25
C TYR A 198 -8.38 -12.40 -21.01
N ASN A 199 -7.19 -12.00 -20.58
CA ASN A 199 -5.93 -12.57 -21.05
C ASN A 199 -5.03 -12.89 -19.86
N TYR A 200 -4.68 -14.17 -19.70
CA TYR A 200 -3.80 -14.61 -18.63
C TYR A 200 -2.78 -15.65 -19.10
N THR A 201 -1.55 -15.47 -18.66
CA THR A 201 -0.41 -16.26 -19.08
C THR A 201 -0.01 -17.26 -17.98
N LEU A 202 0.21 -18.52 -18.36
CA LEU A 202 0.76 -19.52 -17.44
C LEU A 202 2.26 -19.72 -17.67
N HIS A 203 2.98 -20.03 -16.60
CA HIS A 203 4.42 -20.23 -16.65
C HIS A 203 4.80 -21.62 -16.12
N PRO A 204 5.69 -22.33 -16.84
CA PRO A 204 6.25 -23.57 -16.34
C PRO A 204 7.31 -23.25 -15.29
N LYS A 205 7.33 -24.02 -14.21
CA LYS A 205 8.44 -24.08 -13.27
C LYS A 205 9.19 -25.37 -13.51
N GLY A 206 10.40 -25.24 -14.01
CA GLY A 206 11.33 -26.33 -14.23
C GLY A 206 11.05 -27.22 -15.44
N GLY A 207 11.79 -28.33 -15.53
CA GLY A 207 11.79 -29.24 -16.68
C GLY A 207 12.65 -28.75 -17.85
N LYS A 208 12.53 -29.43 -19.00
CA LYS A 208 13.29 -29.13 -20.23
C LYS A 208 12.42 -28.54 -21.34
N SER A 209 12.72 -27.32 -21.77
CA SER A 209 12.12 -26.69 -22.95
C SER A 209 12.46 -27.44 -24.27
N PRO A 210 11.63 -27.41 -25.34
CA PRO A 210 10.32 -26.75 -25.43
C PRO A 210 9.27 -27.43 -24.55
N TYR A 211 8.34 -26.63 -24.05
CA TYR A 211 7.19 -27.09 -23.28
C TYR A 211 6.02 -27.37 -24.20
N LEU A 212 5.29 -28.41 -23.82
CA LEU A 212 4.09 -28.89 -24.47
C LEU A 212 2.94 -28.62 -23.52
N TRP A 213 1.92 -27.91 -24.00
CA TRP A 213 0.75 -27.54 -23.20
C TRP A 213 -0.54 -28.11 -23.76
N CYS A 214 -1.47 -28.45 -22.88
CA CYS A 214 -2.83 -28.84 -23.25
C CYS A 214 -3.81 -28.38 -22.17
N ALA A 215 -5.00 -27.95 -22.54
CA ALA A 215 -6.05 -27.61 -21.59
C ALA A 215 -7.36 -28.31 -21.97
N GLU A 216 -8.07 -28.78 -20.96
CA GLU A 216 -9.38 -29.39 -21.11
C GLU A 216 -10.34 -28.92 -20.01
N SER A 217 -11.63 -28.97 -20.29
CA SER A 217 -12.67 -28.64 -19.33
C SER A 217 -13.87 -29.57 -19.51
N THR A 218 -14.52 -29.96 -18.41
CA THR A 218 -15.83 -30.63 -18.47
C THR A 218 -16.95 -29.64 -18.82
N ASP A 219 -16.72 -28.35 -18.63
CA ASP A 219 -17.70 -27.29 -18.84
C ASP A 219 -17.71 -26.78 -20.29
N GLU A 220 -18.84 -26.94 -20.96
CA GLU A 220 -19.03 -26.54 -22.36
C GLU A 220 -18.87 -25.03 -22.57
N SER A 221 -19.22 -24.22 -21.57
CA SER A 221 -19.10 -22.77 -21.65
C SER A 221 -17.64 -22.33 -21.65
N ILE A 222 -16.75 -23.00 -20.92
CA ILE A 222 -15.31 -22.72 -21.02
C ILE A 222 -14.79 -23.07 -22.40
N ARG A 223 -15.16 -24.25 -22.92
CA ARG A 223 -14.68 -24.71 -24.23
C ARG A 223 -15.11 -23.81 -25.38
N LYS A 224 -16.31 -23.22 -25.29
CA LYS A 224 -16.84 -22.30 -26.32
C LYS A 224 -16.30 -20.89 -26.21
N ASN A 225 -16.01 -20.42 -24.99
CA ASN A 225 -15.73 -19.01 -24.74
C ASN A 225 -14.25 -18.71 -24.48
N PHE A 226 -13.41 -19.72 -24.29
CA PHE A 226 -11.99 -19.53 -24.04
C PHE A 226 -11.14 -20.34 -25.00
N THR A 227 -10.01 -19.75 -25.37
CA THR A 227 -8.92 -20.43 -26.07
C THR A 227 -7.71 -20.56 -25.15
N PHE A 228 -6.90 -21.58 -25.39
CA PHE A 228 -5.65 -21.83 -24.69
C PHE A 228 -4.51 -22.01 -25.70
N ALA A 229 -3.47 -21.19 -25.57
CA ALA A 229 -2.35 -21.14 -26.51
C ALA A 229 -2.80 -20.94 -27.98
N GLY A 230 -3.87 -20.17 -28.19
CA GLY A 230 -4.47 -19.90 -29.50
C GLY A 230 -5.28 -21.05 -30.11
N ALA A 231 -5.52 -22.13 -29.36
CA ALA A 231 -6.37 -23.25 -29.77
C ALA A 231 -7.60 -23.39 -28.87
N ASP A 232 -8.63 -24.10 -29.34
CA ASP A 232 -9.82 -24.42 -28.53
C ASP A 232 -9.46 -25.30 -27.33
N ILE A 233 -10.14 -25.10 -26.20
CA ILE A 233 -10.00 -25.95 -25.01
C ILE A 233 -10.74 -27.27 -25.25
N TYR A 234 -10.07 -28.41 -25.02
CA TYR A 234 -10.61 -29.72 -25.34
C TYR A 234 -11.67 -30.22 -24.34
N ASP A 235 -12.46 -31.22 -24.74
CA ASP A 235 -13.30 -32.01 -23.85
C ASP A 235 -12.43 -32.79 -22.84
N ALA A 236 -12.96 -33.00 -21.63
CA ALA A 236 -12.24 -33.70 -20.57
C ALA A 236 -11.79 -35.12 -20.99
N GLY A 237 -10.49 -35.40 -20.85
CA GLY A 237 -9.83 -36.65 -21.23
C GLY A 237 -9.18 -36.61 -22.62
N GLU A 238 -9.44 -35.61 -23.45
CA GLU A 238 -8.87 -35.54 -24.81
C GLU A 238 -7.39 -35.15 -24.83
N CYS A 239 -6.88 -34.48 -23.81
CA CYS A 239 -5.45 -34.13 -23.72
C CYS A 239 -4.52 -35.36 -23.70
N ALA A 240 -5.04 -36.56 -23.41
CA ALA A 240 -4.27 -37.80 -23.48
C ALA A 240 -3.96 -38.26 -24.92
N GLY A 241 -4.75 -37.85 -25.91
CA GLY A 241 -4.68 -38.33 -27.30
C GLY A 241 -4.44 -37.25 -28.35
N LYS A 242 -4.43 -35.97 -27.98
CA LYS A 242 -4.22 -34.83 -28.88
C LYS A 242 -2.78 -34.31 -28.83
N PRO A 243 -2.29 -33.66 -29.90
CA PRO A 243 -1.00 -32.99 -29.87
C PRO A 243 -1.06 -31.83 -28.87
N TYR A 244 -0.03 -31.71 -28.04
CA TYR A 244 0.15 -30.56 -27.16
C TYR A 244 0.62 -29.37 -28.01
N SER A 245 0.23 -28.15 -27.63
CA SER A 245 0.73 -26.94 -28.28
C SER A 245 2.17 -26.68 -27.85
N GLU A 246 3.08 -26.53 -28.81
CA GLU A 246 4.47 -26.10 -28.59
C GLU A 246 4.50 -24.57 -28.44
N THR A 247 4.38 -24.10 -27.20
CA THR A 247 4.60 -22.69 -26.86
C THR A 247 5.38 -22.59 -25.55
N SER A 248 6.31 -21.64 -25.47
CA SER A 248 7.02 -21.36 -24.21
C SER A 248 6.11 -20.72 -23.17
N ILE A 249 5.05 -20.04 -23.61
CA ILE A 249 4.20 -19.18 -22.78
C ILE A 249 2.76 -19.29 -23.31
N PRO A 250 1.92 -20.21 -22.79
CA PRO A 250 0.53 -20.33 -23.21
C PRO A 250 -0.33 -19.23 -22.57
N GLU A 251 -1.24 -18.68 -23.37
CA GLU A 251 -2.21 -17.70 -22.91
C GLU A 251 -3.62 -18.32 -22.88
N ILE A 252 -4.37 -18.04 -21.81
CA ILE A 252 -5.81 -18.27 -21.72
C ILE A 252 -6.48 -16.97 -22.15
N ARG A 253 -7.24 -17.00 -23.24
CA ARG A 253 -7.93 -15.82 -23.78
C ARG A 253 -9.43 -16.04 -23.86
N SER A 254 -10.23 -15.04 -23.49
CA SER A 254 -11.65 -15.00 -23.86
C SER A 254 -11.79 -14.83 -25.38
N SER A 255 -12.76 -15.53 -25.96
CA SER A 255 -12.99 -15.58 -27.42
C SER A 255 -14.00 -14.54 -27.90
N TYR A 256 -14.68 -13.86 -26.97
CA TYR A 256 -15.74 -12.90 -27.25
C TYR A 256 -15.60 -11.63 -26.42
N ASN A 257 -15.97 -10.51 -27.04
CA ASN A 257 -16.26 -9.24 -26.38
C ASN A 257 -17.53 -9.46 -25.53
N THR A 258 -17.42 -9.19 -24.25
CA THR A 258 -18.16 -9.84 -23.16
C THR A 258 -19.55 -9.23 -22.88
N ASP A 259 -20.18 -8.62 -23.89
CA ASP A 259 -21.43 -7.84 -23.78
C ASP A 259 -22.71 -8.69 -23.55
N GLU A 260 -22.65 -10.02 -23.66
CA GLU A 260 -23.85 -10.91 -23.60
C GLU A 260 -23.83 -11.94 -22.45
N TYR A 261 -22.90 -11.86 -21.50
CA TYR A 261 -22.80 -12.87 -20.44
C TYR A 261 -23.82 -12.64 -19.31
N SER A 262 -24.77 -13.59 -19.17
CA SER A 262 -25.58 -13.74 -17.95
C SER A 262 -25.02 -14.88 -17.10
N GLU A 263 -25.21 -14.82 -15.78
CA GLU A 263 -24.87 -15.89 -14.80
C GLU A 263 -25.32 -17.30 -15.23
N SER A 264 -26.30 -17.40 -16.11
CA SER A 264 -26.76 -18.68 -16.66
C SER A 264 -25.70 -19.42 -17.49
N ILE A 265 -24.67 -18.73 -17.98
CA ILE A 265 -23.69 -19.28 -18.92
C ILE A 265 -22.52 -19.94 -18.20
N PHE A 266 -22.11 -19.49 -17.01
CA PHE A 266 -20.96 -20.04 -16.29
C PHE A 266 -21.30 -20.41 -14.85
N PRO A 267 -21.58 -21.68 -14.55
CA PRO A 267 -21.88 -22.10 -13.20
C PRO A 267 -20.68 -21.86 -12.26
N ALA A 268 -20.96 -21.37 -11.05
CA ALA A 268 -19.95 -21.18 -10.02
C ALA A 268 -19.17 -22.50 -9.79
N GLY A 269 -17.84 -22.42 -9.77
CA GLY A 269 -16.98 -23.60 -9.58
C GLY A 269 -16.59 -24.32 -10.87
N THR A 270 -16.71 -23.65 -12.01
CA THR A 270 -16.25 -24.15 -13.30
C THR A 270 -14.75 -24.48 -13.27
N LYS A 271 -14.37 -25.66 -13.78
CA LYS A 271 -13.03 -26.24 -13.66
C LYS A 271 -12.30 -26.26 -15.00
N LEU A 272 -11.06 -25.79 -15.03
CA LEU A 272 -10.14 -25.88 -16.16
C LEU A 272 -8.92 -26.71 -15.74
N GLN A 273 -8.71 -27.84 -16.40
CA GLN A 273 -7.55 -28.69 -16.17
C GLN A 273 -6.48 -28.38 -17.22
N VAL A 274 -5.30 -27.97 -16.77
CA VAL A 274 -4.15 -27.67 -17.65
C VAL A 274 -3.07 -28.72 -17.44
N TYR A 275 -2.55 -29.25 -18.54
CA TYR A 275 -1.44 -30.19 -18.58
C TYR A 275 -0.21 -29.51 -19.15
N LEU A 276 0.93 -29.80 -18.52
CA LEU A 276 2.25 -29.35 -18.93
C LEU A 276 3.14 -30.57 -19.07
N LYS A 277 3.79 -30.69 -20.21
CA LYS A 277 4.78 -31.72 -20.50
C LYS A 277 6.06 -31.04 -20.96
N ASP A 278 7.20 -31.52 -20.49
CA ASP A 278 8.50 -31.02 -20.96
C ASP A 278 9.07 -31.92 -22.07
N ASN A 279 10.16 -31.49 -22.70
CA ASN A 279 10.85 -32.21 -23.76
C ASN A 279 11.52 -33.51 -23.28
N SER A 280 11.69 -33.69 -21.96
CA SER A 280 12.16 -34.96 -21.38
C SER A 280 11.05 -36.02 -21.28
N GLY A 281 9.80 -35.62 -21.50
CA GLY A 281 8.63 -36.47 -21.37
C GLY A 281 7.99 -36.43 -19.98
N THR A 282 8.53 -35.63 -19.06
CA THR A 282 7.97 -35.42 -17.73
C THR A 282 6.69 -34.61 -17.83
N LYS A 283 5.68 -34.97 -17.02
CA LYS A 283 4.34 -34.38 -17.07
C LYS A 283 3.93 -33.89 -15.69
N THR A 284 3.19 -32.79 -15.67
CA THR A 284 2.43 -32.30 -14.52
C THR A 284 1.10 -31.76 -15.02
N ASP A 285 0.15 -31.59 -14.12
CA ASP A 285 -1.14 -30.98 -14.41
C ASP A 285 -1.59 -30.10 -13.25
N LYS A 286 -2.52 -29.17 -13.52
CA LYS A 286 -3.11 -28.28 -12.52
C LYS A 286 -4.57 -28.01 -12.83
N LEU A 287 -5.39 -28.17 -11.80
CA LEU A 287 -6.82 -27.88 -11.86
C LEU A 287 -7.08 -26.46 -11.35
N TYR A 288 -7.52 -25.59 -12.25
CA TYR A 288 -7.97 -24.25 -11.91
C TYR A 288 -9.48 -24.23 -11.75
N VAL A 289 -9.94 -23.40 -10.82
CA VAL A 289 -11.35 -23.01 -10.72
C VAL A 289 -11.45 -21.60 -11.27
N LEU A 290 -12.06 -21.45 -12.44
CA LEU A 290 -12.39 -20.11 -12.94
C LEU A 290 -13.57 -19.59 -12.15
N ARG A 291 -13.38 -18.41 -11.56
CA ARG A 291 -14.46 -17.64 -10.97
C ARG A 291 -14.77 -16.53 -11.93
N ILE A 292 -16.01 -16.49 -12.37
CA ILE A 292 -16.54 -15.32 -13.04
C ILE A 292 -17.02 -14.40 -11.94
N ALA A 293 -16.34 -13.28 -11.79
CA ALA A 293 -16.95 -12.14 -11.16
C ALA A 293 -18.02 -11.68 -12.14
N GLU A 294 -19.29 -11.71 -11.73
CA GLU A 294 -20.29 -10.90 -12.41
C GLU A 294 -19.69 -9.50 -12.59
N ASP A 295 -19.90 -8.87 -13.76
CA ASP A 295 -19.73 -7.41 -13.78
C ASP A 295 -20.47 -6.85 -12.60
N TYR A 296 -19.81 -5.88 -11.99
CA TYR A 296 -20.23 -5.09 -10.86
C TYR A 296 -21.66 -4.57 -11.07
N ARG A 297 -22.66 -5.43 -10.85
CA ARG A 297 -24.02 -5.00 -10.63
C ARG A 297 -23.93 -4.14 -9.39
N LYS A 298 -24.49 -2.94 -9.47
CA LYS A 298 -25.02 -2.24 -8.29
C LYS A 298 -25.57 -3.30 -7.37
N GLN A 299 -24.91 -3.52 -6.24
CA GLN A 299 -25.40 -4.48 -5.27
C GLN A 299 -26.56 -3.77 -4.58
N GLU A 300 -27.71 -3.74 -5.26
CA GLU A 300 -28.98 -3.43 -4.64
C GLU A 300 -29.26 -4.56 -3.65
N TYR A 301 -28.98 -4.28 -2.38
CA TYR A 301 -29.36 -5.05 -1.19
C TYR A 301 -28.64 -6.38 -0.98
N LEU A 302 -27.99 -6.49 0.17
CA LEU A 302 -27.82 -7.77 0.86
C LEU A 302 -29.07 -8.05 1.72
N PRO A 303 -29.83 -9.14 1.49
CA PRO A 303 -30.88 -9.54 2.39
C PRO A 303 -30.30 -10.38 3.53
N GLY A 304 -30.39 -9.86 4.77
CA GLY A 304 -30.47 -10.72 5.95
C GLY A 304 -29.57 -10.35 7.13
N GLY A 305 -30.17 -9.67 8.11
CA GLY A 305 -29.97 -9.89 9.54
C GLY A 305 -28.53 -9.92 10.07
N MET A 306 -27.92 -8.74 10.25
CA MET A 306 -26.84 -8.59 11.23
C MET A 306 -27.41 -8.19 12.59
N GLU A 307 -27.13 -8.99 13.62
CA GLU A 307 -27.27 -8.60 15.02
C GLU A 307 -26.06 -7.75 15.41
N VAL A 308 -26.25 -6.43 15.50
CA VAL A 308 -25.21 -5.53 16.04
C VAL A 308 -25.32 -5.53 17.56
N VAL A 309 -24.28 -6.01 18.23
CA VAL A 309 -24.14 -5.88 19.69
C VAL A 309 -23.66 -4.46 19.99
N GLN A 310 -24.43 -3.71 20.79
CA GLN A 310 -24.00 -2.40 21.30
C GLN A 310 -22.63 -2.53 21.98
N GLY A 311 -21.65 -1.73 21.55
CA GLY A 311 -20.27 -1.76 22.07
C GLY A 311 -19.34 -2.78 21.38
N GLY A 312 -19.72 -3.30 20.21
CA GLY A 312 -18.87 -4.18 19.40
C GLY A 312 -17.85 -3.44 18.53
N GLU A 313 -16.68 -4.05 18.32
CA GLU A 313 -15.72 -3.65 17.29
C GLU A 313 -16.28 -3.95 15.91
N ILE A 314 -16.27 -2.96 15.03
CA ILE A 314 -16.66 -3.06 13.63
C ILE A 314 -15.38 -3.33 12.83
N ASN A 315 -15.31 -4.49 12.19
CA ASN A 315 -14.17 -4.92 11.39
C ASN A 315 -14.59 -5.08 9.93
N GLY A 316 -13.88 -4.40 9.02
CA GLY A 316 -14.14 -4.43 7.59
C GLY A 316 -15.34 -3.58 7.16
N PHE A 317 -15.72 -3.74 5.89
CA PHE A 317 -16.74 -2.92 5.22
C PHE A 317 -18.07 -3.63 5.00
N GLU A 318 -18.24 -4.88 5.45
CA GLU A 318 -19.43 -5.71 5.16
C GLU A 318 -20.75 -5.07 5.63
N SER A 319 -20.69 -4.18 6.61
CA SER A 319 -21.83 -3.45 7.19
C SER A 319 -22.02 -2.04 6.64
N PHE A 320 -21.17 -1.61 5.73
CA PHE A 320 -21.33 -0.33 5.04
C PHE A 320 -22.41 -0.50 3.99
N MET A 321 -23.35 0.43 3.99
CA MET A 321 -24.36 0.49 2.97
C MET A 321 -24.02 1.58 1.98
N ASP A 322 -24.37 1.24 0.76
CA ASP A 322 -24.40 2.16 -0.32
C ASP A 322 -25.70 2.99 -0.27
N GLU A 323 -25.58 4.32 -0.21
CA GLU A 323 -26.69 5.22 -0.47
C GLU A 323 -26.36 6.08 -1.71
N PRO A 324 -26.75 5.68 -2.94
CA PRO A 324 -26.64 6.57 -4.10
C PRO A 324 -27.49 7.81 -3.84
N ASP A 325 -26.95 9.01 -4.02
CA ASP A 325 -27.78 10.19 -4.13
C ASP A 325 -28.61 10.12 -5.43
N LYS A 326 -29.82 9.58 -5.34
CA LYS A 326 -30.80 9.54 -6.44
C LYS A 326 -31.30 10.94 -6.85
N ASN A 327 -30.84 12.03 -6.21
CA ASN A 327 -31.36 13.39 -6.45
C ASN A 327 -30.50 14.25 -7.38
N GLY A 328 -29.51 13.68 -8.06
CA GLY A 328 -28.98 14.33 -9.26
C GLY A 328 -30.14 14.56 -10.22
N ASN A 329 -30.50 15.82 -10.49
CA ASN A 329 -31.49 16.25 -11.49
C ASN A 329 -31.13 15.82 -12.95
N GLY A 330 -30.21 14.86 -13.11
CA GLY A 330 -29.88 14.20 -14.36
C GLY A 330 -30.98 13.21 -14.70
N SER A 331 -31.32 13.13 -15.99
CA SER A 331 -32.25 12.12 -16.49
C SER A 331 -31.82 10.72 -16.06
N ASP A 332 -32.76 9.79 -15.92
CA ASP A 332 -32.55 8.35 -15.62
C ASP A 332 -31.47 7.63 -16.48
N ASP A 333 -30.93 8.31 -17.51
CA ASP A 333 -29.83 7.86 -18.36
C ASP A 333 -28.42 8.16 -17.80
N ASP A 334 -28.25 9.06 -16.82
CA ASP A 334 -26.95 9.33 -16.16
C ASP A 334 -26.73 8.32 -15.02
N LYS A 335 -26.53 7.06 -15.39
CA LYS A 335 -26.24 5.99 -14.43
C LYS A 335 -24.91 6.28 -13.75
N THR A 336 -25.03 6.71 -12.50
CA THR A 336 -23.93 6.81 -11.55
C THR A 336 -23.43 5.39 -11.30
N ASP A 337 -22.34 5.00 -11.96
CA ASP A 337 -21.61 3.77 -11.65
C ASP A 337 -20.55 4.14 -10.62
N TYR A 338 -20.78 3.69 -9.41
CA TYR A 338 -19.77 3.65 -8.38
C TYR A 338 -19.87 2.27 -7.77
N TYR A 339 -18.71 1.77 -7.36
CA TYR A 339 -18.54 0.36 -7.07
C TYR A 339 -17.87 0.22 -5.72
N ILE A 340 -18.58 -0.39 -4.78
CA ILE A 340 -18.04 -0.82 -3.49
C ILE A 340 -17.53 -2.26 -3.64
N ASP A 341 -16.21 -2.41 -3.67
CA ASP A 341 -15.55 -3.72 -3.75
C ASP A 341 -15.37 -4.38 -2.40
N HIS A 342 -16.31 -5.20 -1.95
CA HIS A 342 -16.12 -5.98 -0.72
C HIS A 342 -15.16 -7.17 -0.87
N VAL A 343 -14.57 -7.40 -2.05
CA VAL A 343 -13.59 -8.46 -2.24
C VAL A 343 -12.31 -8.06 -1.49
N GLU A 344 -11.90 -8.88 -0.52
CA GLU A 344 -10.68 -8.71 0.29
C GLU A 344 -10.74 -7.68 1.44
N ASN A 345 -11.91 -7.39 2.02
CA ASN A 345 -12.06 -6.40 3.11
C ASN A 345 -11.64 -4.98 2.69
N GLU A 346 -11.86 -4.67 1.41
CA GLU A 346 -11.57 -3.37 0.82
C GLU A 346 -12.86 -2.56 0.63
N LEU A 347 -12.73 -1.25 0.51
CA LEU A 347 -13.75 -0.36 -0.02
C LEU A 347 -13.07 0.42 -1.13
N LYS A 348 -13.45 0.12 -2.37
CA LYS A 348 -13.07 0.95 -3.51
C LYS A 348 -14.17 1.96 -3.71
N LEU A 349 -13.82 3.21 -3.95
CA LEU A 349 -14.77 4.22 -4.43
C LEU A 349 -14.35 4.56 -5.86
N LEU A 350 -14.97 3.87 -6.82
CA LEU A 350 -14.86 4.19 -8.24
C LEU A 350 -15.92 5.24 -8.56
N GLN A 351 -15.58 6.27 -9.31
CA GLN A 351 -16.53 7.31 -9.67
C GLN A 351 -16.60 7.45 -11.19
N ASN A 352 -17.69 6.98 -11.79
CA ASN A 352 -17.94 7.14 -13.22
C ASN A 352 -18.46 8.56 -13.55
N HIS A 353 -18.48 8.87 -14.84
CA HIS A 353 -18.92 10.13 -15.44
C HIS A 353 -20.26 10.62 -14.87
N ASP A 354 -20.33 11.93 -14.61
CA ASP A 354 -21.54 12.69 -14.26
C ASP A 354 -22.08 12.51 -12.82
N THR A 355 -21.34 11.82 -11.98
CA THR A 355 -21.70 11.59 -10.58
C THR A 355 -21.16 12.70 -9.68
N ASN A 356 -22.05 13.26 -8.88
CA ASN A 356 -21.79 14.46 -8.12
C ASN A 356 -20.95 14.20 -6.87
N ALA A 357 -21.26 13.13 -6.14
CA ALA A 357 -20.51 12.66 -4.98
C ALA A 357 -20.82 11.17 -4.78
N VAL A 358 -19.93 10.44 -4.14
CA VAL A 358 -20.18 9.06 -3.71
C VAL A 358 -20.09 9.02 -2.20
N THR A 359 -21.04 8.35 -1.54
CA THR A 359 -21.06 8.21 -0.08
C THR A 359 -21.25 6.75 0.31
N ALA A 360 -20.45 6.26 1.25
CA ALA A 360 -20.55 4.92 1.82
C ALA A 360 -20.55 5.05 3.35
N PHE A 361 -21.71 4.86 3.98
CA PHE A 361 -21.90 5.01 5.42
C PHE A 361 -22.24 3.67 6.08
N TYR A 362 -21.89 3.53 7.36
CA TYR A 362 -22.33 2.42 8.18
C TYR A 362 -23.86 2.35 8.24
N GLY A 363 -24.42 1.18 7.87
CA GLY A 363 -25.84 1.00 7.55
C GLY A 363 -26.82 0.92 8.71
N CYS A 364 -26.66 1.73 9.75
CA CYS A 364 -27.58 1.74 10.89
C CYS A 364 -28.71 2.77 10.72
N GLY A 365 -29.91 2.42 11.18
CA GLY A 365 -31.07 3.33 11.22
C GLY A 365 -31.57 3.82 9.85
N SER A 366 -31.30 3.11 8.75
CA SER A 366 -31.87 3.42 7.43
C SER A 366 -33.32 2.93 7.31
N ASP A 367 -34.06 3.44 6.31
CA ASP A 367 -35.41 2.96 5.98
C ASP A 367 -35.43 1.46 5.63
N ASP A 368 -34.29 0.94 5.15
CA ASP A 368 -34.07 -0.44 4.76
C ASP A 368 -33.68 -1.35 5.93
N HIS A 369 -33.08 -0.78 6.99
CA HIS A 369 -32.66 -1.50 8.19
C HIS A 369 -33.13 -0.79 9.48
N PRO A 370 -34.44 -0.59 9.69
CA PRO A 370 -34.97 0.11 10.86
C PRO A 370 -34.71 -0.63 12.18
N ALA A 371 -34.28 -1.89 12.12
CA ALA A 371 -33.98 -2.72 13.28
C ALA A 371 -32.57 -2.53 13.86
N VAL A 372 -31.62 -1.98 13.08
CA VAL A 372 -30.24 -1.77 13.55
C VAL A 372 -30.12 -0.37 14.15
N ALA A 373 -30.19 -0.27 15.47
CA ALA A 373 -29.96 0.98 16.17
C ALA A 373 -28.53 1.48 15.90
N CYS A 374 -28.38 2.77 15.59
CA CYS A 374 -27.05 3.34 15.49
C CYS A 374 -26.32 3.34 16.82
N PRO A 375 -24.99 3.28 16.82
CA PRO A 375 -24.20 3.40 18.03
C PRO A 375 -24.48 4.73 18.72
N LYS A 376 -24.62 4.68 20.04
CA LYS A 376 -24.78 5.86 20.89
C LYS A 376 -23.42 6.53 21.06
N PHE A 377 -23.39 7.85 20.93
CA PHE A 377 -22.20 8.66 21.14
C PHE A 377 -22.50 9.68 22.25
N GLY A 378 -23.40 10.64 22.01
CA GLY A 378 -23.89 11.57 23.04
C GLY A 378 -22.75 12.35 23.73
N ASN A 379 -22.98 12.75 24.99
CA ASN A 379 -22.08 13.63 25.74
C ASN A 379 -20.82 12.92 26.28
N ASN A 380 -20.82 11.59 26.28
CA ASN A 380 -19.70 10.77 26.78
C ASN A 380 -19.18 9.84 25.68
N GLY A 381 -19.41 10.19 24.42
CA GLY A 381 -19.08 9.36 23.28
C GLY A 381 -17.59 9.31 23.02
N LEU A 382 -17.10 8.10 22.74
CA LEU A 382 -15.76 7.84 22.24
C LEU A 382 -15.87 7.12 20.91
N LEU A 383 -15.25 7.67 19.87
CA LEU A 383 -15.07 7.05 18.57
C LEU A 383 -13.58 6.84 18.36
N SER A 384 -13.19 5.65 17.94
CA SER A 384 -11.85 5.38 17.42
C SER A 384 -11.98 4.59 16.13
N THR A 385 -11.38 5.10 15.06
CA THR A 385 -11.35 4.44 13.76
C THR A 385 -9.94 4.35 13.22
N TYR A 386 -9.69 3.28 12.48
CA TYR A 386 -8.46 3.07 11.73
C TYR A 386 -8.83 2.55 10.33
N PHE A 387 -8.11 2.99 9.32
CA PHE A 387 -8.14 2.41 8.00
C PHE A 387 -6.82 2.69 7.29
N THR A 388 -6.47 1.85 6.33
CA THR A 388 -5.44 2.20 5.37
C THR A 388 -6.08 2.79 4.13
N VAL A 389 -5.44 3.80 3.55
CA VAL A 389 -5.85 4.40 2.27
C VAL A 389 -4.71 4.30 1.27
N GLU A 390 -5.06 3.82 0.09
CA GLU A 390 -4.26 3.84 -1.12
C GLU A 390 -5.04 4.63 -2.16
N TYR A 391 -4.35 5.51 -2.89
CA TYR A 391 -4.93 6.14 -4.07
C TYR A 391 -3.94 6.04 -5.21
N SER A 392 -4.42 5.59 -6.37
CA SER A 392 -3.59 5.46 -7.56
C SER A 392 -4.34 5.97 -8.78
N LYS A 393 -3.59 6.42 -9.78
CA LYS A 393 -4.11 6.92 -11.04
C LYS A 393 -3.87 5.88 -12.11
N LYS A 394 -4.95 5.34 -12.69
CA LYS A 394 -4.85 4.26 -13.68
C LYS A 394 -4.52 4.75 -15.11
N THR A 395 -4.70 6.04 -15.43
CA THR A 395 -4.50 6.58 -16.78
C THR A 395 -3.84 7.96 -16.80
N ASN A 396 -3.17 8.33 -17.90
CA ASN A 396 -2.49 9.62 -18.14
C ASN A 396 -3.44 10.86 -18.22
N SER A 397 -4.62 10.83 -17.62
CA SER A 397 -5.57 11.93 -17.72
C SER A 397 -5.06 13.17 -16.98
N TRP A 398 -5.28 14.36 -17.52
CA TRP A 398 -4.82 15.62 -16.93
C TRP A 398 -5.66 16.10 -15.74
N ARG A 399 -6.59 15.26 -15.25
CA ARG A 399 -7.56 15.67 -14.21
C ARG A 399 -7.09 15.22 -12.83
N ILE A 400 -7.39 16.08 -11.85
CA ILE A 400 -6.92 15.98 -10.47
C ILE A 400 -8.11 15.44 -9.65
N PRO A 401 -7.98 14.33 -8.91
CA PRO A 401 -9.00 13.91 -7.94
C PRO A 401 -9.21 15.03 -6.91
N MET A 402 -10.46 15.28 -6.52
CA MET A 402 -10.72 16.33 -5.52
C MET A 402 -10.36 15.89 -4.11
N GLY A 403 -10.47 14.60 -3.78
CA GLY A 403 -10.20 14.11 -2.43
C GLY A 403 -11.31 13.21 -1.91
N PHE A 404 -11.26 12.92 -0.62
CA PHE A 404 -12.31 12.20 0.10
C PHE A 404 -12.44 12.75 1.52
N THR A 405 -13.52 12.39 2.19
CA THR A 405 -13.79 12.78 3.57
C THR A 405 -14.19 11.55 4.36
N PHE A 406 -13.68 11.41 5.59
CA PHE A 406 -14.26 10.52 6.59
C PHE A 406 -15.27 11.34 7.41
N ALA A 407 -16.56 11.07 7.24
CA ALA A 407 -17.63 11.84 7.86
C ALA A 407 -18.26 11.09 9.02
N VAL A 408 -18.62 11.81 10.08
CA VAL A 408 -19.43 11.36 11.22
C VAL A 408 -20.66 12.25 11.29
N ILE A 409 -21.79 11.65 10.94
CA ILE A 409 -23.07 12.34 10.84
C ILE A 409 -24.04 11.85 11.90
N ARG A 410 -24.96 12.73 12.27
CA ARG A 410 -26.04 12.37 13.17
C ARG A 410 -26.94 11.30 12.54
N SER A 411 -27.24 10.25 13.30
CA SER A 411 -28.33 9.34 12.99
C SER A 411 -29.60 9.79 13.69
N ARG A 412 -30.68 10.01 12.94
CA ARG A 412 -31.96 10.44 13.50
C ARG A 412 -32.78 9.23 13.97
N TYR A 413 -32.81 8.97 15.28
CA TYR A 413 -33.76 8.04 15.89
C TYR A 413 -34.98 8.81 16.41
N GLU A 414 -36.13 8.69 15.75
CA GLU A 414 -37.40 9.05 16.40
C GLU A 414 -38.37 7.87 16.34
N ARG A 415 -38.85 7.42 17.51
CA ARG A 415 -40.29 7.40 17.82
C ARG A 415 -40.61 7.10 19.28
N GLU A 416 -41.23 8.07 19.95
CA GLU A 416 -42.33 7.78 20.90
C GLU A 416 -43.72 8.08 20.30
N ASN A 417 -43.87 8.83 19.19
CA ASN A 417 -45.18 9.36 18.76
C ASN A 417 -45.57 9.24 17.26
N GLY A 418 -45.01 8.31 16.49
CA GLY A 418 -45.64 7.92 15.23
C GLY A 418 -45.46 8.83 13.99
N THR A 419 -44.53 9.78 13.96
CA THR A 419 -44.23 10.56 12.74
C THR A 419 -43.08 9.96 11.92
N SER A 420 -43.11 10.14 10.60
CA SER A 420 -42.29 9.47 9.59
C SER A 420 -40.81 9.85 9.63
N PHE A 421 -39.95 8.86 9.35
CA PHE A 421 -38.57 9.05 8.95
C PHE A 421 -38.55 9.96 7.72
N THR A 422 -37.94 11.14 7.83
CA THR A 422 -37.33 11.75 6.65
C THR A 422 -35.87 11.37 6.79
N THR A 423 -35.42 10.40 6.01
CA THR A 423 -34.01 10.19 5.73
C THR A 423 -33.46 11.55 5.29
N GLU A 424 -32.71 12.19 6.17
CA GLU A 424 -31.96 13.38 5.81
C GLU A 424 -30.98 12.93 4.73
N ARG A 425 -31.04 13.61 3.57
CA ARG A 425 -30.34 13.19 2.36
C ARG A 425 -28.87 12.94 2.68
N ALA A 426 -28.39 11.75 2.36
CA ALA A 426 -27.13 11.20 2.87
C ALA A 426 -25.85 11.79 2.24
N ALA A 427 -25.97 12.71 1.30
CA ALA A 427 -24.84 13.39 0.68
C ALA A 427 -25.08 14.90 0.62
N GLY A 428 -24.08 15.68 1.03
CA GLY A 428 -24.01 17.12 0.74
C GLY A 428 -23.82 17.37 -0.75
N GLN A 429 -23.94 18.63 -1.18
CA GLN A 429 -23.74 18.96 -2.58
C GLN A 429 -22.30 18.77 -3.05
N THR A 430 -22.16 18.05 -4.15
CA THR A 430 -21.52 18.65 -5.32
C THR A 430 -20.02 18.48 -5.32
N ARG A 431 -19.19 19.52 -5.19
CA ARG A 431 -17.85 19.52 -5.80
C ARG A 431 -16.71 19.48 -4.78
N SER A 432 -16.21 20.66 -4.45
CA SER A 432 -15.19 20.94 -3.45
C SER A 432 -15.64 20.61 -2.04
N GLY A 433 -16.96 20.52 -1.80
CA GLY A 433 -17.48 20.02 -0.53
C GLY A 433 -17.26 18.52 -0.27
N LEU A 434 -16.62 17.77 -1.19
CA LEU A 434 -16.25 16.35 -1.04
C LEU A 434 -17.40 15.42 -0.60
N GLY A 435 -18.65 15.78 -0.90
CA GLY A 435 -19.85 15.04 -0.48
C GLY A 435 -20.31 15.30 0.96
N TYR A 436 -19.58 16.11 1.73
CA TYR A 436 -19.93 16.54 3.09
C TYR A 436 -20.45 18.00 3.13
N GLY A 437 -19.72 18.93 2.50
CA GLY A 437 -20.00 20.36 2.43
C GLY A 437 -20.94 20.78 1.28
N GLY A 438 -21.42 22.01 1.35
CA GLY A 438 -22.20 22.66 0.28
C GLY A 438 -21.30 23.46 -0.67
N ARG A 439 -21.87 23.97 -1.78
CA ARG A 439 -21.13 24.82 -2.72
C ARG A 439 -21.03 26.26 -2.21
N CYS A 440 -19.90 26.88 -2.48
CA CYS A 440 -19.62 28.30 -2.33
C CYS A 440 -20.82 29.18 -2.74
N GLN A 441 -21.27 30.01 -1.79
CA GLN A 441 -22.42 30.96 -1.87
C GLN A 441 -23.83 30.38 -1.66
N SER A 442 -24.01 29.05 -1.65
CA SER A 442 -25.27 28.42 -1.21
C SER A 442 -25.14 27.98 0.25
N TYR A 443 -25.46 28.90 1.16
CA TYR A 443 -25.39 28.80 2.62
C TYR A 443 -26.24 27.68 3.28
N ALA A 444 -26.70 26.66 2.54
CA ALA A 444 -27.77 25.78 3.01
C ALA A 444 -27.67 24.28 2.64
N ASP A 445 -26.66 23.83 1.91
CA ASP A 445 -26.71 22.50 1.27
C ASP A 445 -25.61 21.51 1.70
N GLY A 446 -25.06 21.64 2.92
CA GLY A 446 -24.33 20.54 3.57
C GLY A 446 -25.28 19.43 4.02
N ILE A 447 -24.77 18.28 4.48
CA ILE A 447 -25.61 17.17 5.00
C ILE A 447 -26.62 17.73 6.02
N PRO A 448 -27.91 17.86 5.67
CA PRO A 448 -28.85 18.60 6.50
C PRO A 448 -29.23 17.71 7.68
N GLY A 449 -28.60 17.86 8.86
CA GLY A 449 -28.93 16.96 9.98
C GLY A 449 -28.57 17.36 11.42
N GLY A 450 -28.02 18.55 11.65
CA GLY A 450 -27.58 18.97 12.98
C GLY A 450 -26.07 18.82 13.14
N ASN A 451 -25.59 18.68 14.38
CA ASN A 451 -24.16 18.58 14.66
C ASN A 451 -23.58 17.37 13.90
N SER A 452 -22.52 17.59 13.13
CA SER A 452 -21.73 16.56 12.45
C SER A 452 -20.30 17.06 12.28
N PHE A 453 -19.37 16.14 12.05
CA PHE A 453 -18.00 16.49 11.68
C PHE A 453 -17.46 15.58 10.60
N ALA A 454 -16.38 16.00 9.98
CA ALA A 454 -15.70 15.31 8.91
C ALA A 454 -14.20 15.55 9.02
N VAL A 455 -13.40 14.59 8.59
CA VAL A 455 -11.97 14.78 8.33
C VAL A 455 -11.78 14.68 6.83
N GLU A 456 -11.48 15.80 6.20
CA GLU A 456 -11.25 15.85 4.75
C GLU A 456 -9.79 15.63 4.40
N PHE A 457 -9.59 15.01 3.24
CA PHE A 457 -8.32 14.81 2.57
C PHE A 457 -8.47 15.44 1.18
N ASP A 458 -8.41 16.77 1.14
CA ASP A 458 -8.56 17.54 -0.07
C ASP A 458 -7.25 17.52 -0.89
N LEU A 459 -7.41 17.25 -2.17
CA LEU A 459 -6.36 17.17 -3.19
C LEU A 459 -6.56 18.23 -4.28
N TYR A 460 -7.51 19.16 -4.09
CA TYR A 460 -7.81 20.22 -5.04
C TYR A 460 -8.19 21.54 -4.36
N MET A 461 -7.35 22.57 -4.58
CA MET A 461 -7.64 23.93 -4.12
C MET A 461 -8.88 24.54 -4.82
N ASP A 462 -10.00 24.59 -4.11
CA ASP A 462 -11.13 25.47 -4.38
C ASP A 462 -11.04 26.76 -3.57
N ARG A 463 -10.62 27.82 -4.26
CA ARG A 463 -10.56 29.18 -3.69
C ARG A 463 -11.89 29.68 -3.15
N CYS A 464 -13.00 29.10 -3.58
CA CYS A 464 -14.32 29.53 -3.17
C CYS A 464 -14.76 28.90 -1.85
N GLU A 465 -14.20 27.75 -1.45
CA GLU A 465 -14.36 27.16 -0.10
C GLU A 465 -13.31 27.67 0.91
N ASN A 466 -12.32 28.41 0.42
CA ASN A 466 -11.17 28.94 1.17
C ASN A 466 -10.05 27.93 1.42
N ASP A 467 -9.92 26.95 0.54
CA ASP A 467 -8.80 26.01 0.55
C ASP A 467 -7.48 26.77 0.50
N ILE A 468 -6.60 26.42 1.43
CA ILE A 468 -5.34 27.14 1.61
C ILE A 468 -4.31 26.79 0.52
N ASN A 469 -4.39 25.59 -0.05
CA ASN A 469 -3.47 25.09 -1.06
C ASN A 469 -4.10 23.92 -1.85
N ASN A 470 -3.32 23.29 -2.73
CA ASN A 470 -3.79 22.18 -3.55
C ASN A 470 -3.95 20.85 -2.80
N ASN A 471 -3.27 20.61 -1.67
CA ASN A 471 -3.40 19.35 -0.94
C ASN A 471 -3.40 19.67 0.57
N HIS A 472 -4.47 19.36 1.26
CA HIS A 472 -4.56 19.57 2.69
C HIS A 472 -5.47 18.56 3.39
N ILE A 473 -5.31 18.52 4.71
CA ILE A 473 -6.23 17.83 5.62
C ILE A 473 -6.91 18.92 6.44
N ALA A 474 -8.23 18.82 6.61
CA ALA A 474 -8.94 19.64 7.57
C ALA A 474 -9.96 18.81 8.36
N ILE A 475 -10.47 19.42 9.44
CA ILE A 475 -11.64 18.94 10.16
C ILE A 475 -12.77 19.91 9.82
N ASP A 476 -13.81 19.40 9.17
CA ASP A 476 -15.00 20.16 8.85
C ASP A 476 -16.08 19.87 9.88
N SER A 477 -16.83 20.89 10.28
CA SER A 477 -17.93 20.69 11.21
C SER A 477 -19.17 21.48 10.81
N TYR A 478 -20.33 20.87 11.08
CA TYR A 478 -21.63 21.49 10.91
C TYR A 478 -22.26 21.72 12.29
N ALA A 479 -21.63 22.57 13.10
CA ALA A 479 -22.20 23.01 14.38
C ALA A 479 -23.12 24.21 14.19
N LYS A 480 -24.24 24.28 14.93
CA LYS A 480 -25.05 25.50 14.96
C LYS A 480 -24.32 26.60 15.73
N ILE A 481 -23.74 27.55 15.02
CA ILE A 481 -23.06 28.69 15.64
C ILE A 481 -24.11 29.73 16.07
N LYS A 482 -23.97 30.23 17.31
CA LYS A 482 -24.70 31.41 17.79
C LYS A 482 -24.16 32.65 17.07
N ASP A 483 -25.03 33.40 16.43
CA ASP A 483 -24.69 34.76 16.03
C ASP A 483 -24.42 35.66 17.26
N ASP A 484 -23.91 36.86 17.04
CA ASP A 484 -23.65 37.87 18.08
C ASP A 484 -24.86 38.20 18.97
N ASN A 485 -26.07 37.85 18.53
CA ASN A 485 -27.30 38.05 19.28
C ASN A 485 -27.72 36.80 20.08
N GLY A 486 -26.87 35.78 20.14
CA GLY A 486 -27.14 34.51 20.79
C GLY A 486 -28.17 33.64 20.05
N LYS A 487 -28.50 33.98 18.79
CA LYS A 487 -29.45 33.23 17.97
C LYS A 487 -28.68 32.19 17.17
N TYR A 488 -29.09 30.94 17.29
CA TYR A 488 -28.53 29.87 16.48
C TYR A 488 -28.85 30.12 15.01
N SER A 489 -27.81 30.26 14.22
CA SER A 489 -27.89 30.31 12.78
C SER A 489 -27.48 28.94 12.23
N SER A 490 -28.25 28.37 11.30
CA SER A 490 -28.01 27.02 10.76
C SER A 490 -26.92 27.01 9.68
N TYR A 491 -25.92 27.87 9.80
CA TYR A 491 -24.86 27.98 8.81
C TYR A 491 -23.76 26.98 9.15
N GLY A 492 -23.55 26.00 8.28
CA GLY A 492 -22.28 25.31 8.28
C GLY A 492 -21.25 26.26 7.71
N ASN A 493 -20.28 26.60 8.53
CA ASN A 493 -19.09 27.28 8.04
C ASN A 493 -18.04 26.19 7.84
N VAL A 494 -17.74 25.91 6.57
CA VAL A 494 -16.42 25.40 6.22
C VAL A 494 -15.47 26.56 6.49
N VAL A 495 -14.91 26.62 7.70
CA VAL A 495 -13.91 27.61 8.05
C VAL A 495 -12.58 26.94 7.78
N HIS A 496 -11.71 27.51 6.95
CA HIS A 496 -10.28 27.21 6.95
C HIS A 496 -9.57 28.41 7.63
N LYS A 497 -9.22 28.29 8.90
CA LYS A 497 -8.42 29.28 9.65
C LYS A 497 -6.95 29.03 9.33
N THR A 498 -6.31 30.01 8.72
CA THR A 498 -4.88 29.98 8.46
C THR A 498 -4.19 30.90 9.45
N SER A 499 -3.27 30.36 10.25
CA SER A 499 -2.40 31.16 11.11
C SER A 499 -1.07 31.45 10.39
N HIS A 500 -1.09 32.21 9.28
CA HIS A 500 0.09 32.98 8.81
C HIS A 500 -0.28 34.00 7.70
N SER A 501 0.10 35.26 7.93
CA SER A 501 -0.01 36.45 7.05
C SER A 501 0.86 36.32 5.78
N GLU A 502 0.52 36.86 4.61
CA GLU A 502 0.62 38.30 4.29
C GLU A 502 -0.28 38.77 3.12
N THR A 503 -1.27 38.00 2.69
CA THR A 503 -2.30 38.48 1.72
C THR A 503 -3.73 38.09 2.12
N LEU A 504 -4.04 38.17 3.42
CA LEU A 504 -5.31 37.76 4.04
C LEU A 504 -6.09 38.91 4.72
N ASP A 505 -5.75 40.17 4.45
CA ASP A 505 -6.31 41.34 5.17
C ASP A 505 -7.80 41.63 4.87
N ILE A 506 -8.35 41.10 3.77
CA ILE A 506 -9.77 41.29 3.44
C ILE A 506 -10.65 40.19 4.07
N PHE A 507 -10.10 39.00 4.31
CA PHE A 507 -10.88 37.84 4.80
C PHE A 507 -10.89 37.75 6.32
N ASN A 508 -9.77 38.06 6.99
CA ASN A 508 -9.76 38.18 8.45
C ASN A 508 -10.66 39.32 8.95
N GLN A 509 -10.89 40.39 8.18
CA GLN A 509 -11.86 41.43 8.56
C GLN A 509 -13.31 40.96 8.52
N ALA A 510 -13.69 39.96 7.72
CA ALA A 510 -15.05 39.44 7.68
C ALA A 510 -15.33 38.48 8.86
N CYS A 511 -14.35 37.67 9.26
CA CYS A 511 -14.48 36.82 10.46
C CYS A 511 -14.35 37.61 11.77
N VAL A 512 -13.53 38.67 11.81
CA VAL A 512 -13.34 39.49 13.02
C VAL A 512 -14.49 40.50 13.25
N ASN A 513 -15.11 41.03 12.18
CA ASN A 513 -16.21 42.00 12.33
C ASN A 513 -17.62 41.38 12.41
N SER A 514 -17.76 40.07 12.23
CA SER A 514 -19.04 39.34 12.36
C SER A 514 -19.29 38.77 13.76
N GLY A 515 -18.32 38.94 14.68
CA GLY A 515 -18.36 38.53 16.09
C GLY A 515 -18.56 37.03 16.37
N LEU A 516 -18.65 36.21 15.31
CA LEU A 516 -18.69 34.76 15.36
C LEU A 516 -17.40 34.21 16.00
N ARG A 517 -17.53 33.72 17.24
CA ARG A 517 -16.49 32.95 17.94
C ARG A 517 -16.80 31.46 17.76
N GLY A 518 -15.84 30.75 17.15
CA GLY A 518 -15.81 29.31 16.99
C GLY A 518 -14.41 28.90 16.51
N ALA A 519 -13.81 27.92 17.17
CA ALA A 519 -12.60 27.19 16.77
C ALA A 519 -12.97 26.15 15.68
N GLY A 520 -12.07 25.61 14.86
CA GLY A 520 -10.63 25.77 14.72
C GLY A 520 -10.17 25.13 13.41
N CYS A 521 -8.98 25.50 12.92
CA CYS A 521 -8.37 24.81 11.78
C CYS A 521 -6.86 24.82 11.96
N PHE A 522 -6.23 23.68 11.70
CA PHE A 522 -4.79 23.53 11.73
C PHE A 522 -4.32 23.05 10.36
N TYR A 523 -3.42 23.84 9.76
CA TYR A 523 -2.78 23.53 8.49
C TYR A 523 -1.28 23.36 8.72
N ASP A 524 -0.73 22.21 8.33
CA ASP A 524 0.72 21.97 8.31
C ASP A 524 1.21 21.76 6.88
N LYS A 525 1.81 22.81 6.29
CA LYS A 525 2.42 22.78 4.95
C LYS A 525 3.56 21.76 4.82
N SER A 526 4.14 21.31 5.94
CA SER A 526 5.25 20.35 5.93
C SER A 526 4.79 18.89 5.91
N LYS A 527 3.50 18.64 6.08
CA LYS A 527 2.88 17.32 6.11
C LYS A 527 1.79 17.26 5.05
N ASP A 528 2.19 17.03 3.80
CA ASP A 528 1.25 16.84 2.68
C ASP A 528 0.14 15.85 3.09
N ALA A 529 -1.12 16.23 2.82
CA ALA A 529 -2.33 15.49 3.18
C ALA A 529 -2.18 14.00 2.93
N ILE A 530 -1.72 13.70 1.72
CA ILE A 530 -1.15 12.46 1.24
C ILE A 530 -0.17 12.93 0.14
N PRO A 531 1.15 12.64 0.21
CA PRO A 531 2.12 13.08 -0.78
C PRO A 531 1.61 12.78 -2.16
N ASN A 532 1.56 13.82 -2.98
CA ASN A 532 0.88 13.73 -4.26
C ASN A 532 1.74 12.98 -5.28
N ASN A 533 1.69 11.64 -5.21
CA ASN A 533 2.42 10.72 -6.08
C ASN A 533 1.81 10.64 -7.49
N TYR A 534 1.31 11.77 -8.03
CA TYR A 534 0.82 11.82 -9.40
C TYR A 534 1.91 11.39 -10.38
N GLY A 535 1.70 10.23 -11.01
CA GLY A 535 2.56 9.72 -12.09
C GLY A 535 3.71 8.82 -11.63
N THR A 536 3.76 8.42 -10.36
CA THR A 536 4.63 7.32 -9.92
C THR A 536 3.83 6.02 -9.91
N ASN A 537 4.44 4.91 -10.33
CA ASN A 537 3.83 3.58 -10.24
C ASN A 537 3.74 3.07 -8.79
N ASP A 538 4.38 3.77 -7.85
CA ASP A 538 4.39 3.43 -6.43
C ASP A 538 3.21 4.11 -5.73
N ALA A 539 2.16 3.35 -5.49
CA ALA A 539 1.05 3.79 -4.65
C ALA A 539 1.52 3.80 -3.19
N ASN A 540 1.57 4.99 -2.60
CA ASN A 540 1.87 5.11 -1.18
C ASN A 540 0.65 4.64 -0.38
N LEU A 541 0.86 3.68 0.51
CA LEU A 541 -0.16 3.17 1.44
C LEU A 541 -0.01 3.87 2.79
N PHE A 542 -1.06 4.56 3.25
CA PHE A 542 -1.07 5.27 4.53
C PHE A 542 -2.03 4.62 5.51
N GLY A 543 -1.62 4.47 6.77
CA GLY A 543 -2.52 4.21 7.88
C GLY A 543 -3.06 5.52 8.43
N VAL A 544 -4.37 5.64 8.53
CA VAL A 544 -5.09 6.79 9.10
C VAL A 544 -5.82 6.33 10.34
N ARG A 545 -5.66 7.06 11.45
CA ARG A 545 -6.41 6.87 12.68
C ARG A 545 -7.16 8.15 13.01
N ILE A 546 -8.47 8.05 13.25
CA ILE A 546 -9.32 9.18 13.67
C ILE A 546 -9.95 8.84 15.01
N GLU A 547 -9.85 9.75 15.96
CA GLU A 547 -10.56 9.65 17.25
C GLU A 547 -11.46 10.86 17.45
N ALA A 548 -12.62 10.65 18.05
CA ALA A 548 -13.48 11.73 18.50
C ALA A 548 -13.94 11.48 19.94
N VAL A 549 -13.83 12.52 20.77
CA VAL A 549 -14.14 12.47 22.19
C VAL A 549 -15.15 13.58 22.49
N SER A 550 -16.32 13.19 22.99
CA SER A 550 -17.34 14.13 23.50
C SER A 550 -17.17 14.37 24.99
N GLY A 551 -17.72 15.49 25.50
CA GLY A 551 -17.62 15.85 26.91
C GLY A 551 -16.43 16.76 27.21
N CYS A 552 -15.82 17.36 26.18
CA CYS A 552 -14.59 18.11 26.30
C CYS A 552 -14.80 19.62 26.47
N ASN A 553 -13.79 20.29 27.02
CA ASN A 553 -13.65 21.75 26.95
C ASN A 553 -13.16 22.20 25.56
N GLU A 554 -13.13 23.52 25.34
CA GLU A 554 -12.79 24.16 24.05
C GLU A 554 -11.40 23.79 23.51
N ASP A 555 -10.46 23.40 24.38
CA ASP A 555 -9.08 23.04 23.99
C ASP A 555 -8.81 21.52 24.04
N GLY A 556 -9.81 20.70 24.39
CA GLY A 556 -9.70 19.25 24.48
C GLY A 556 -8.76 18.75 25.58
N THR A 557 -8.27 19.62 26.47
CA THR A 557 -7.37 19.24 27.56
C THR A 557 -8.10 18.55 28.70
N GLU A 558 -9.40 18.78 28.84
CA GLU A 558 -10.25 18.15 29.84
C GLU A 558 -11.52 17.62 29.20
N CYS A 559 -11.68 16.29 29.21
CA CYS A 559 -12.90 15.61 28.75
C CYS A 559 -13.63 14.97 29.93
N ASN A 560 -14.04 15.84 30.87
CA ASN A 560 -14.59 15.50 32.18
C ASN A 560 -16.08 15.93 32.30
N GLN A 561 -16.95 15.25 31.55
CA GLN A 561 -18.42 15.21 31.68
C GLN A 561 -19.15 16.55 31.90
N LYS A 562 -18.80 17.62 31.16
CA LYS A 562 -19.66 18.81 31.16
C LYS A 562 -20.86 18.63 30.24
N THR A 563 -22.01 18.23 30.80
CA THR A 563 -23.30 18.43 30.12
C THR A 563 -23.66 19.91 30.11
N GLY A 564 -24.18 20.44 29.00
CA GLY A 564 -24.61 21.84 28.88
C GLY A 564 -24.06 22.54 27.64
N THR A 565 -24.05 23.88 27.65
CA THR A 565 -23.65 24.73 26.52
C THR A 565 -22.14 24.91 26.37
N GLU A 566 -21.33 24.25 27.20
CA GLU A 566 -19.86 24.27 27.14
C GLU A 566 -19.27 22.91 26.69
N ASN A 567 -20.12 22.01 26.19
CA ASN A 567 -19.66 20.72 25.71
C ASN A 567 -19.02 20.85 24.33
N HIS A 568 -17.89 20.20 24.12
CA HIS A 568 -17.22 20.11 22.83
C HIS A 568 -16.95 18.65 22.46
N ILE A 569 -16.94 18.40 21.15
CA ILE A 569 -16.45 17.16 20.55
C ILE A 569 -15.08 17.46 19.98
N CYS A 570 -14.05 16.87 20.57
CA CYS A 570 -12.68 17.01 20.08
C CYS A 570 -12.32 15.86 19.16
N VAL A 571 -11.93 16.18 17.93
CA VAL A 571 -11.55 15.26 16.87
C VAL A 571 -10.04 15.32 16.68
N TYR A 572 -9.40 14.15 16.59
CA TYR A 572 -7.97 13.96 16.50
C TYR A 572 -7.66 13.04 15.32
N MET A 573 -6.68 13.37 14.49
CA MET A 573 -6.26 12.50 13.40
C MET A 573 -4.76 12.31 13.36
N TRP A 574 -4.33 11.05 13.21
CA TRP A 574 -2.96 10.64 12.95
C TRP A 574 -2.85 9.97 11.60
N LYS A 575 -1.72 10.16 10.92
CA LYS A 575 -1.39 9.54 9.64
C LYS A 575 0.06 9.09 9.63
N GLU A 576 0.30 7.88 9.16
CA GLU A 576 1.66 7.35 8.97
C GLU A 576 1.77 6.48 7.71
N MET A 577 2.95 6.40 7.09
CA MET A 577 3.19 5.41 6.03
C MET A 577 3.13 4.00 6.61
N VAL A 578 2.42 3.08 5.95
CA VAL A 578 2.32 1.68 6.42
C VAL A 578 3.70 1.01 6.45
N ALA A 579 4.61 1.38 5.55
CA ALA A 579 5.99 0.93 5.58
C ALA A 579 6.71 1.32 6.90
N ASP A 580 6.53 2.56 7.36
CA ASP A 580 7.16 3.07 8.59
C ASP A 580 6.50 2.49 9.85
N MET A 581 5.19 2.28 9.82
CA MET A 581 4.47 1.55 10.86
C MET A 581 5.06 0.15 11.05
N ARG A 582 5.27 -0.61 9.96
CA ARG A 582 5.83 -1.96 9.99
C ARG A 582 7.28 -2.01 10.52
N LEU A 583 8.04 -0.92 10.36
CA LEU A 583 9.37 -0.79 10.95
C LEU A 583 9.33 -0.53 12.47
N THR A 584 8.20 -0.06 12.98
CA THR A 584 8.02 0.33 14.39
C THR A 584 6.77 -0.35 15.00
N PRO A 585 6.87 -1.60 15.48
CA PRO A 585 5.70 -2.38 15.93
C PRO A 585 4.85 -1.70 17.02
N SER A 586 5.44 -0.88 17.88
CA SER A 586 4.69 -0.11 18.88
C SER A 586 3.83 0.99 18.26
N LEU A 587 4.30 1.61 17.18
CA LEU A 587 3.54 2.61 16.42
C LEU A 587 2.41 1.91 15.65
N GLU A 588 2.71 0.80 14.96
CA GLU A 588 1.71 0.00 14.27
C GLU A 588 0.60 -0.47 15.22
N ALA A 589 0.96 -1.03 16.37
CA ALA A 589 0.00 -1.43 17.39
C ALA A 589 -0.82 -0.22 17.88
N SER A 590 -0.18 0.94 18.07
CA SER A 590 -0.90 2.11 18.57
C SER A 590 -1.87 2.69 17.55
N MET A 591 -1.51 2.70 16.27
CA MET A 591 -2.36 3.15 15.17
C MET A 591 -3.55 2.20 14.94
N THR A 592 -3.31 0.88 14.97
CA THR A 592 -4.30 -0.14 14.57
C THR A 592 -5.20 -0.64 15.70
N ASP A 593 -4.85 -0.41 16.96
CA ASP A 593 -5.62 -0.81 18.14
C ASP A 593 -6.73 0.21 18.43
N VAL A 594 -7.88 0.06 17.78
CA VAL A 594 -9.07 0.91 17.97
C VAL A 594 -9.82 0.62 19.28
N SER A 595 -9.41 -0.40 20.06
CA SER A 595 -10.01 -0.69 21.36
C SER A 595 -9.56 0.27 22.47
N LYS A 596 -8.56 1.10 22.19
CA LYS A 596 -8.06 2.16 23.07
C LYS A 596 -8.39 3.54 22.52
N TYR A 597 -8.56 4.51 23.42
CA TYR A 597 -8.90 5.89 23.10
C TYR A 597 -7.76 6.81 23.55
N TYR A 598 -6.81 7.02 22.66
CA TYR A 598 -5.54 7.67 22.97
C TYR A 598 -5.72 9.14 23.32
N ALA A 599 -6.59 9.84 22.58
CA ALA A 599 -6.98 11.21 22.86
C ALA A 599 -7.63 11.34 24.25
N TYR A 600 -8.56 10.45 24.55
CA TYR A 600 -9.23 10.43 25.85
C TYR A 600 -8.26 10.14 26.99
N ASP A 601 -7.41 9.12 26.85
CA ASP A 601 -6.40 8.78 27.85
C ASP A 601 -5.37 9.89 28.06
N LYS A 602 -4.99 10.62 27.01
CA LYS A 602 -4.13 11.79 27.14
C LYS A 602 -4.85 12.91 27.91
N ALA A 603 -6.09 13.24 27.53
CA ALA A 603 -6.86 14.32 28.14
C ALA A 603 -7.26 14.03 29.60
N VAL A 604 -7.67 12.80 29.90
CA VAL A 604 -8.21 12.42 31.22
C VAL A 604 -7.15 11.82 32.14
N ASN A 605 -6.28 10.96 31.61
CA ASN A 605 -5.32 10.19 32.40
C ASN A 605 -3.87 10.71 32.28
N GLY A 606 -3.60 11.66 31.37
CA GLY A 606 -2.25 12.16 31.12
C GLY A 606 -1.30 11.10 30.55
N ILE A 607 -1.83 10.04 29.91
CA ILE A 607 -1.03 8.95 29.35
C ILE A 607 -0.61 9.32 27.93
N GLU A 608 0.71 9.39 27.70
CA GLU A 608 1.28 9.54 26.36
C GLU A 608 1.50 8.18 25.69
N TYR A 609 1.37 8.18 24.37
CA TYR A 609 1.49 6.97 23.56
C TYR A 609 2.40 7.17 22.34
N PRO A 610 2.87 6.07 21.71
CA PRO A 610 3.88 6.11 20.65
C PRO A 610 3.51 6.86 19.36
N MET A 611 2.25 7.24 19.16
CA MET A 611 1.79 7.90 17.92
C MET A 611 2.23 9.37 17.81
N GLY A 612 2.73 9.95 18.90
CA GLY A 612 3.08 11.38 18.95
C GLY A 612 1.86 12.29 18.90
N GLU A 613 2.09 13.57 18.55
CA GLU A 613 1.02 14.55 18.42
C GLU A 613 0.18 14.29 17.16
N PRO A 614 -1.15 14.52 17.22
CA PRO A 614 -2.02 14.39 16.05
C PRO A 614 -1.56 15.34 14.93
N VAL A 615 -1.81 14.93 13.69
CA VAL A 615 -1.56 15.74 12.50
C VAL A 615 -2.54 16.92 12.45
N VAL A 616 -3.79 16.68 12.83
CA VAL A 616 -4.83 17.69 12.98
C VAL A 616 -5.69 17.39 14.21
N MET A 617 -6.09 18.45 14.91
CA MET A 617 -7.00 18.40 16.04
C MET A 617 -7.92 19.61 16.00
N ASP A 618 -9.22 19.41 16.28
CA ASP A 618 -10.15 20.50 16.52
C ASP A 618 -11.22 20.11 17.56
N CYS A 619 -11.77 21.09 18.26
CA CYS A 619 -12.82 20.91 19.25
C CYS A 619 -14.06 21.72 18.85
N ILE A 620 -15.11 21.00 18.52
CA ILE A 620 -16.34 21.53 17.92
C ILE A 620 -17.38 21.67 19.02
N GLU A 621 -18.02 22.84 19.12
CA GLU A 621 -19.13 23.04 20.07
C GLU A 621 -20.26 22.03 19.81
N ASP A 622 -20.64 21.30 20.85
CA ASP A 622 -21.77 20.37 20.85
C ASP A 622 -22.83 20.89 21.82
N ASP A 623 -23.84 21.61 21.30
CA ASP A 623 -24.93 22.08 22.16
C ASP A 623 -25.87 20.95 22.60
N THR A 624 -25.52 20.36 23.74
CA THR A 624 -26.23 19.26 24.39
C THR A 624 -27.61 19.61 24.92
N THR A 625 -27.97 20.89 24.93
CA THR A 625 -29.29 21.37 25.36
C THR A 625 -30.29 21.46 24.22
N SER A 626 -29.81 21.35 22.97
CA SER A 626 -30.63 21.40 21.77
C SER A 626 -30.99 19.99 21.29
N ARG A 627 -32.09 19.85 20.52
CA ARG A 627 -32.44 18.59 19.84
C ARG A 627 -31.45 18.20 18.72
N ASN A 628 -30.20 18.69 18.71
CA ASN A 628 -29.26 18.55 17.59
C ASN A 628 -27.92 17.91 17.98
N THR A 629 -27.84 17.25 19.13
CA THR A 629 -26.68 16.46 19.55
C THR A 629 -26.39 15.27 18.66
N LEU A 630 -25.12 14.88 18.61
CA LEU A 630 -24.67 13.58 18.09
C LEU A 630 -25.01 12.46 19.08
N ASP A 631 -26.27 12.31 19.48
CA ASP A 631 -26.69 11.24 20.39
C ASP A 631 -26.41 9.85 19.81
N TYR A 632 -26.64 9.73 18.50
CA TYR A 632 -26.40 8.54 17.71
C TYR A 632 -25.69 8.95 16.42
N ILE A 633 -24.73 8.15 15.97
CA ILE A 633 -23.90 8.51 14.82
C ILE A 633 -23.93 7.44 13.73
N ARG A 634 -23.86 7.89 12.48
CA ARG A 634 -23.34 7.11 11.35
C ARG A 634 -21.96 7.66 11.01
N PHE A 635 -21.10 6.81 10.48
CA PHE A 635 -19.80 7.24 10.01
C PHE A 635 -19.49 6.55 8.69
N GLY A 636 -18.64 7.16 7.87
CA GLY A 636 -18.36 6.65 6.54
C GLY A 636 -17.47 7.54 5.71
N PHE A 637 -17.46 7.26 4.41
CA PHE A 637 -16.60 7.92 3.44
C PHE A 637 -17.46 8.68 2.43
N THR A 638 -17.04 9.88 2.08
CA THR A 638 -17.63 10.66 1.00
C THR A 638 -16.55 11.14 0.03
N THR A 639 -16.89 11.33 -1.26
CA THR A 639 -15.97 11.89 -2.27
C THR A 639 -16.65 12.97 -3.10
N GLY A 640 -15.89 13.95 -3.59
CA GLY A 640 -16.39 15.02 -4.47
C GLY A 640 -16.46 14.62 -5.95
N THR A 641 -17.09 15.44 -6.79
CA THR A 641 -17.24 15.20 -8.24
C THR A 641 -15.88 15.00 -8.96
N LEU A 642 -15.68 13.96 -9.78
CA LEU A 642 -14.55 14.00 -10.72
C LEU A 642 -14.89 14.92 -11.90
N GLN A 643 -14.01 15.87 -12.24
CA GLN A 643 -14.23 16.69 -13.44
C GLN A 643 -14.37 15.75 -14.68
N LYS A 644 -15.47 15.86 -15.46
CA LYS A 644 -15.78 15.21 -16.77
C LYS A 644 -14.65 14.56 -17.63
N GLY A 645 -14.25 13.31 -17.44
CA GLY A 645 -13.35 12.59 -18.37
C GLY A 645 -13.16 11.12 -18.01
N ASN A 646 -12.75 10.27 -18.97
CA ASN A 646 -12.61 8.80 -18.83
C ASN A 646 -11.52 8.44 -17.83
N ASN A 647 -11.85 8.51 -16.54
CA ASN A 647 -10.91 8.37 -15.47
C ASN A 647 -11.36 7.30 -14.48
N ASP A 648 -10.63 6.20 -14.47
CA ASP A 648 -10.65 5.25 -13.37
C ASP A 648 -9.78 5.82 -12.23
N PHE A 649 -10.32 6.76 -11.46
CA PHE A 649 -9.77 7.07 -10.14
C PHE A 649 -10.43 6.17 -9.11
N PHE A 650 -9.62 5.55 -8.25
CA PHE A 650 -10.14 4.83 -7.10
C PHE A 650 -9.39 5.27 -5.85
N PHE A 651 -10.17 5.60 -4.81
CA PHE A 651 -9.68 5.50 -3.45
C PHE A 651 -9.92 4.07 -3.02
N LYS A 652 -8.86 3.40 -2.55
CA LYS A 652 -8.93 2.08 -1.97
C LYS A 652 -8.70 2.22 -0.48
N PHE A 653 -9.73 1.93 0.29
CA PHE A 653 -9.66 1.81 1.74
C PHE A 653 -9.57 0.33 2.08
N SER A 654 -8.76 -0.02 3.07
CA SER A 654 -8.62 -1.39 3.58
C SER A 654 -8.35 -1.36 5.08
N ASP A 655 -8.34 -2.54 5.70
CA ASP A 655 -8.06 -2.70 7.14
C ASP A 655 -8.95 -1.82 8.05
N PHE A 656 -10.19 -1.55 7.62
CA PHE A 656 -11.10 -0.69 8.37
C PHE A 656 -11.47 -1.32 9.70
N LYS A 657 -11.30 -0.54 10.77
CA LYS A 657 -11.73 -0.87 12.12
C LYS A 657 -12.37 0.34 12.76
N ALA A 658 -13.45 0.14 13.50
CA ALA A 658 -14.06 1.20 14.29
C ALA A 658 -14.61 0.65 15.62
N VAL A 659 -14.45 1.41 16.68
CA VAL A 659 -15.09 1.15 17.98
C VAL A 659 -15.75 2.42 18.46
N ILE A 660 -17.02 2.28 18.84
CA ILE A 660 -17.79 3.34 19.49
C ILE A 660 -18.17 2.87 20.88
N SER A 661 -17.89 3.69 21.88
CA SER A 661 -18.26 3.42 23.27
C SER A 661 -18.70 4.70 23.99
N GLU A 662 -19.25 4.52 25.18
CA GLU A 662 -19.50 5.61 26.12
C GLU A 662 -18.63 5.39 27.36
N TYR A 663 -18.00 6.45 27.87
CA TYR A 663 -17.32 6.36 29.16
C TYR A 663 -18.28 6.66 30.33
N ASN A 664 -18.04 5.96 31.45
CA ASN A 664 -18.83 6.07 32.68
C ASN A 664 -18.45 7.28 33.52
#